data_AF-A0A2E7RI99-F1
#
_entry.id   AF-A0A2E7RI99-F1
#
_cell.length_a   1.000
_cell.length_b   1.000
_cell.length_c   1.000
_cell.angle_alpha   90.00
_cell.angle_beta   90.00
_cell.angle_gamma   90.00
#
_symmetry.space_group_name_H-M   'P 1'
#
loop_
_entity.id
_entity.type
_entity.pdbx_description
1 polymer ?
#
loop_
_entity_poly.entity_id
_entity_poly.type
_entity_poly.pdbx_seq_one_letter_code
_entity_poly.pdbx_strand_id
1 'polypeptide(L)'
;MSKLFPLHLQSMLIAALFVAGARAQDADLYDPNTLRTFEIGFSQPNWWNQLEANYDTGIDIPADLTVEGVTYLDVGVHFKGNSSYALTGSSLKKSFSISMDAFVSGQDLLGYDSLNFNNCFMDPTFMRETLTSHAMYDYIPTPRANFVKLIINGEDWGIYSNCEQVDGRFVKREYGNSDGNRYKATEAIPNSSAGDSALVWLGSNPVNYQNNYSLKNPGNPNEWIDLVELCDALNNSPITTLEGDLAPHLCIDDALWLNATSTVFADPDSYIRAGEEYFLYRDSTHDQFRLAQYDLNESFGASTFGGHSISQRIQASPFMNEGDTGFPLMNRLLSIPELRQDYCAHIRTLLDEKLNTNHFQALISDCYRLIQADVQADPKRLYSYSEFIDNLTITVSPEWWMPAAGLKEMVEGRHDFLSQHPAISLPAPEIVEYSHSPLWPSGTDSIQVLAKTQNLSATTESVQIRWRVVGPYVQENMFDDGLHGDGAANDGVWGISLPPQPPGAKLEYILRAASDLPSGGAVVFSPRNTVRKPHTIIVEGPKEIRINEVMASNKTGITDETGKQEDWIELHNMTNSTLDISGCTLSDDISTPGLWALPAGTSIPAAGHLLIWADDDPQDGPLHANFKLNRDGEEVFLHHSDGRLLDFLSFGPQGDDISTGRLFEGQRPWVTYANPTPIASNEQNCGYRSFGPPNPLQANFSLEGQGQTSPGSTSNLSANGLLPGSQVTLVVSRNYSILDNLFPEITLLIDPTKILFTMSKTADGNGQAVFIANLNSSIPVGAEFWCQAYSEISNNKLAASNCVQLKVCP
;
A
#
# COMPACT_ATOMS: atom_id res chain seq x y z
N MET A 1 7.75 -17.63 -78.85
CA MET A 1 7.30 -18.62 -77.83
C MET A 1 7.25 -17.85 -76.52
N SER A 2 6.07 -17.33 -76.14
CA SER A 2 5.22 -17.84 -75.02
C SER A 2 5.90 -17.71 -73.65
N LYS A 3 5.32 -17.22 -72.57
CA LYS A 3 4.01 -16.65 -72.19
C LYS A 3 4.17 -16.18 -70.71
N LEU A 4 3.26 -15.31 -70.30
CA LEU A 4 2.94 -14.76 -68.96
C LEU A 4 2.83 -15.73 -67.74
N PHE A 5 3.21 -15.22 -66.54
CA PHE A 5 2.71 -15.42 -65.12
C PHE A 5 2.72 -16.84 -64.46
N PRO A 6 2.56 -17.01 -63.10
CA PRO A 6 2.36 -16.05 -61.97
C PRO A 6 3.08 -16.34 -60.59
N LEU A 7 2.77 -15.45 -59.63
CA LEU A 7 2.91 -15.43 -58.15
C LEU A 7 2.88 -16.78 -57.39
N HIS A 8 3.74 -16.92 -56.36
CA HIS A 8 3.39 -17.06 -54.91
C HIS A 8 4.61 -17.50 -54.05
N LEU A 9 4.55 -17.20 -52.74
CA LEU A 9 5.42 -17.58 -51.61
C LEU A 9 6.71 -16.78 -51.36
N GLN A 10 6.61 -15.72 -50.55
CA GLN A 10 7.67 -15.28 -49.64
C GLN A 10 7.05 -14.52 -48.44
N SER A 11 6.47 -15.25 -47.47
CA SER A 11 6.12 -14.68 -46.15
C SER A 11 5.93 -15.78 -45.08
N MET A 12 6.92 -16.63 -44.81
CA MET A 12 6.96 -17.47 -43.61
C MET A 12 8.40 -17.81 -43.27
N LEU A 13 9.13 -16.87 -42.65
CA LEU A 13 10.30 -17.17 -41.82
C LEU A 13 10.69 -15.95 -40.95
N ILE A 14 9.71 -15.35 -40.26
CA ILE A 14 9.94 -14.45 -39.11
C ILE A 14 8.83 -14.77 -38.10
N ALA A 15 8.96 -15.91 -37.41
CA ALA A 15 8.10 -16.31 -36.30
C ALA A 15 8.73 -17.49 -35.56
N ALA A 16 9.95 -17.31 -35.05
CA ALA A 16 10.59 -18.30 -34.19
C ALA A 16 11.75 -17.67 -33.41
N LEU A 17 11.45 -16.68 -32.56
CA LEU A 17 12.32 -16.22 -31.45
C LEU A 17 11.55 -15.21 -30.56
N PHE A 18 10.36 -15.58 -30.10
CA PHE A 18 9.67 -14.91 -28.98
C PHE A 18 8.80 -15.95 -28.27
N VAL A 19 9.44 -16.96 -27.69
CA VAL A 19 8.82 -17.78 -26.63
C VAL A 19 9.91 -18.09 -25.62
N ALA A 20 10.12 -17.16 -24.68
CA ALA A 20 10.82 -17.41 -23.45
C ALA A 20 10.08 -16.66 -22.35
N GLY A 21 9.58 -17.42 -21.37
CA GLY A 21 9.01 -16.92 -20.13
C GLY A 21 7.52 -16.66 -20.17
N ALA A 22 6.74 -17.61 -19.63
CA ALA A 22 5.56 -17.22 -18.86
C ALA A 22 6.07 -16.22 -17.81
N ARG A 23 5.72 -14.94 -17.95
CA ARG A 23 6.18 -13.89 -17.04
C ARG A 23 5.57 -14.17 -15.66
N ALA A 24 6.44 -14.43 -14.69
CA ALA A 24 6.18 -13.98 -13.34
C ALA A 24 5.78 -12.49 -13.44
N GLN A 25 4.73 -12.08 -12.73
CA GLN A 25 4.29 -10.69 -12.64
C GLN A 25 5.53 -9.77 -12.61
N ASP A 26 5.71 -8.93 -13.63
CA ASP A 26 6.91 -8.09 -13.73
C ASP A 26 7.00 -7.26 -12.43
N ALA A 27 8.15 -7.28 -11.75
CA ALA A 27 8.31 -6.57 -10.48
C ALA A 27 8.04 -5.06 -10.66
N ASP A 28 7.44 -4.40 -9.67
CA ASP A 28 7.25 -2.93 -9.68
C ASP A 28 8.59 -2.21 -9.92
N LEU A 29 8.55 -1.01 -10.51
CA LEU A 29 9.75 -0.23 -10.82
C LEU A 29 10.62 0.03 -9.58
N TYR A 30 9.97 0.22 -8.43
CA TYR A 30 10.62 0.49 -7.14
C TYR A 30 10.69 -0.75 -6.24
N ASP A 31 10.58 -1.97 -6.79
CA ASP A 31 10.84 -3.19 -6.00
C ASP A 31 12.28 -3.15 -5.46
N PRO A 32 12.45 -3.25 -4.13
CA PRO A 32 13.75 -3.09 -3.51
C PRO A 32 14.68 -4.29 -3.65
N ASN A 33 14.15 -5.44 -4.07
CA ASN A 33 14.93 -6.65 -4.27
C ASN A 33 15.49 -6.77 -5.68
N THR A 34 15.16 -5.82 -6.56
CA THR A 34 15.50 -5.85 -7.98
C THR A 34 16.49 -4.74 -8.30
N LEU A 35 17.67 -5.11 -8.80
CA LEU A 35 18.65 -4.18 -9.36
C LEU A 35 18.51 -4.16 -10.89
N ARG A 36 17.91 -3.08 -11.41
CA ARG A 36 17.71 -2.89 -12.85
C ARG A 36 18.87 -2.09 -13.46
N THR A 37 19.19 -2.38 -14.72
CA THR A 37 20.16 -1.60 -15.50
C THR A 37 19.43 -0.64 -16.43
N PHE A 38 19.80 0.64 -16.35
CA PHE A 38 19.32 1.73 -17.17
C PHE A 38 20.46 2.23 -18.06
N GLU A 39 20.22 2.28 -19.36
CA GLU A 39 21.20 2.75 -20.34
C GLU A 39 20.70 4.03 -21.02
N ILE A 40 21.38 5.16 -20.81
CA ILE A 40 21.06 6.44 -21.44
C ILE A 40 22.01 6.68 -22.62
N GLY A 41 21.45 6.84 -23.81
CA GLY A 41 22.16 7.16 -25.05
C GLY A 41 21.90 8.61 -25.48
N PHE A 42 22.90 9.47 -25.37
CA PHE A 42 22.85 10.82 -25.93
C PHE A 42 23.42 10.82 -27.36
N SER A 43 22.63 11.31 -28.32
CA SER A 43 23.09 11.47 -29.71
C SER A 43 23.96 12.73 -29.90
N GLN A 44 23.83 13.71 -29.00
CA GLN A 44 24.54 14.99 -29.08
C GLN A 44 25.96 14.85 -28.51
N PRO A 45 27.03 15.17 -29.24
CA PRO A 45 28.40 14.98 -28.78
C PRO A 45 28.80 15.89 -27.61
N ASN A 46 28.05 16.97 -27.36
CA ASN A 46 28.28 17.93 -26.28
C ASN A 46 27.22 17.84 -25.16
N TRP A 47 26.52 16.71 -25.04
CA TRP A 47 25.42 16.50 -24.08
C TRP A 47 25.76 16.95 -22.65
N TRP A 48 26.95 16.62 -22.13
CA TRP A 48 27.37 17.02 -20.78
C TRP A 48 27.36 18.53 -20.58
N ASN A 49 27.94 19.28 -21.53
CA ASN A 49 27.97 20.74 -21.47
C ASN A 49 26.56 21.35 -21.57
N GLN A 50 25.64 20.67 -22.26
CA GLN A 50 24.24 21.10 -22.31
C GLN A 50 23.55 20.86 -20.97
N LEU A 51 23.74 19.70 -20.34
CA LEU A 51 23.24 19.42 -19.00
C LEU A 51 23.77 20.43 -17.96
N GLU A 52 25.07 20.74 -17.99
CA GLU A 52 25.68 21.75 -17.12
C GLU A 52 25.08 23.14 -17.37
N ALA A 53 24.92 23.54 -18.63
CA ALA A 53 24.34 24.84 -18.99
C ALA A 53 22.86 24.95 -18.62
N ASN A 54 22.13 23.83 -18.63
CA ASN A 54 20.71 23.79 -18.35
C ASN A 54 20.39 23.58 -16.86
N TYR A 55 21.37 23.27 -16.00
CA TYR A 55 21.17 22.93 -14.59
C TYR A 55 20.26 23.95 -13.86
N ASP A 56 20.58 25.24 -13.91
CA ASP A 56 19.80 26.28 -13.23
C ASP A 56 18.37 26.41 -13.78
N THR A 57 18.17 26.06 -15.06
CA THR A 57 16.88 26.19 -15.75
C THR A 57 16.03 24.93 -15.70
N GLY A 58 16.61 23.77 -15.38
CA GLY A 58 15.95 22.46 -15.44
C GLY A 58 15.48 22.06 -16.85
N ILE A 59 16.06 22.63 -17.91
CA ILE A 59 15.65 22.33 -19.28
C ILE A 59 16.20 20.96 -19.69
N ASP A 60 15.30 20.05 -20.03
CA ASP A 60 15.64 18.72 -20.55
C ASP A 60 16.35 18.78 -21.91
N ILE A 61 17.28 17.84 -22.11
CA ILE A 61 17.80 17.48 -23.43
C ILE A 61 17.35 16.05 -23.79
N PRO A 62 17.13 15.74 -25.09
CA PRO A 62 16.65 14.42 -25.49
C PRO A 62 17.75 13.36 -25.46
N ALA A 63 17.41 12.17 -24.97
CA ALA A 63 18.23 10.97 -24.98
C ALA A 63 17.36 9.71 -25.19
N ASP A 64 17.95 8.62 -25.69
CA ASP A 64 17.27 7.32 -25.68
C ASP A 64 17.54 6.62 -24.35
N LEU A 65 16.50 6.06 -23.72
CA LEU A 65 16.64 5.26 -22.50
C LEU A 65 16.35 3.79 -22.81
N THR A 66 17.27 2.89 -22.50
CA THR A 66 17.04 1.43 -22.58
C THR A 66 17.00 0.82 -21.20
N VAL A 67 15.93 0.09 -20.89
CA VAL A 67 15.74 -0.64 -19.63
C VAL A 67 15.42 -2.09 -19.97
N GLU A 68 16.26 -3.02 -19.51
CA GLU A 68 16.06 -4.46 -19.72
C GLU A 68 15.84 -4.87 -21.21
N GLY A 69 16.49 -4.15 -22.13
CA GLY A 69 16.41 -4.39 -23.57
C GLY A 69 15.22 -3.73 -24.28
N VAL A 70 14.38 -2.98 -23.57
CA VAL A 70 13.33 -2.13 -24.14
C VAL A 70 13.83 -0.70 -24.24
N THR A 71 13.77 -0.11 -25.43
CA THR A 71 14.22 1.27 -25.69
C THR A 71 13.04 2.23 -25.79
N TYR A 72 13.12 3.29 -25.02
CA TYR A 72 12.25 4.46 -24.96
C TYR A 72 12.96 5.62 -25.65
N LEU A 73 12.37 6.13 -26.73
CA LEU A 73 13.01 7.14 -27.57
C LEU A 73 12.78 8.53 -27.00
N ASP A 74 13.79 9.39 -27.15
CA ASP A 74 13.72 10.83 -26.84
C ASP A 74 13.08 11.13 -25.45
N VAL A 75 13.57 10.50 -24.38
CA VAL A 75 13.27 10.92 -23.01
C VAL A 75 13.98 12.24 -22.71
N GLY A 76 13.41 13.04 -21.80
CA GLY A 76 14.04 14.23 -21.25
C GLY A 76 15.03 13.89 -20.15
N VAL A 77 16.22 14.49 -20.19
CA VAL A 77 17.24 14.34 -19.14
C VAL A 77 17.80 15.70 -18.74
N HIS A 78 17.87 15.97 -17.43
CA HIS A 78 18.59 17.11 -16.86
C HIS A 78 19.29 16.76 -15.53
N PHE A 79 20.26 17.57 -15.11
CA PHE A 79 20.87 17.44 -13.78
C PHE A 79 19.94 17.98 -12.69
N LYS A 80 19.88 17.29 -11.55
CA LYS A 80 19.08 17.70 -10.38
C LYS A 80 19.88 17.78 -9.09
N GLY A 81 19.22 18.30 -8.06
CA GLY A 81 19.72 18.39 -6.69
C GLY A 81 20.39 19.73 -6.40
N ASN A 82 20.37 20.16 -5.13
CA ASN A 82 21.01 21.40 -4.70
C ASN A 82 22.45 21.11 -4.22
N SER A 83 22.60 20.73 -2.94
CA SER A 83 23.90 20.38 -2.35
C SER A 83 24.61 19.23 -3.08
N SER A 84 23.86 18.21 -3.51
CA SER A 84 24.40 17.06 -4.26
C SER A 84 24.95 17.42 -5.63
N TYR A 85 24.55 18.56 -6.21
CA TYR A 85 25.15 19.12 -7.43
C TYR A 85 26.29 20.09 -7.11
N ALA A 86 26.02 21.09 -6.24
CA ALA A 86 26.94 22.20 -5.97
C ALA A 86 28.19 21.75 -5.20
N LEU A 87 28.06 20.85 -4.23
CA LEU A 87 29.13 20.47 -3.31
C LEU A 87 29.94 19.27 -3.81
N THR A 88 29.46 18.55 -4.82
CA THR A 88 30.24 17.50 -5.49
C THR A 88 31.26 18.05 -6.50
N GLY A 89 31.28 19.37 -6.73
CA GLY A 89 32.29 20.05 -7.53
C GLY A 89 32.42 19.46 -8.94
N SER A 90 33.66 19.14 -9.35
CA SER A 90 33.98 18.55 -10.64
C SER A 90 33.76 17.04 -10.73
N SER A 91 33.14 16.41 -9.72
CA SER A 91 32.79 14.99 -9.81
C SER A 91 31.82 14.76 -10.96
N LEU A 92 32.04 13.68 -11.71
CA LEU A 92 31.11 13.25 -12.75
C LEU A 92 29.86 12.61 -12.16
N LYS A 93 29.86 12.16 -10.90
CA LYS A 93 28.71 11.51 -10.26
C LYS A 93 27.65 12.55 -9.87
N LYS A 94 26.93 13.06 -10.86
CA LYS A 94 25.78 13.97 -10.72
C LYS A 94 24.48 13.18 -10.65
N SER A 95 23.47 13.77 -10.00
CA SER A 95 22.11 13.23 -9.97
C SER A 95 21.36 13.62 -11.24
N PHE A 96 20.49 12.74 -11.72
CA PHE A 96 19.73 12.92 -12.96
C PHE A 96 18.23 12.88 -12.65
N SER A 97 17.47 13.73 -13.32
CA SER A 97 16.02 13.57 -13.48
C SER A 97 15.76 13.12 -14.90
N ILE A 98 14.86 12.16 -15.07
CA ILE A 98 14.42 11.65 -16.37
C ILE A 98 12.91 11.90 -16.49
N SER A 99 12.50 12.51 -17.59
CA SER A 99 11.09 12.69 -17.97
C SER A 99 10.79 11.84 -19.19
N MET A 100 10.00 10.78 -19.00
CA MET A 100 9.74 9.77 -20.02
C MET A 100 8.99 10.34 -21.22
N ASP A 101 8.10 11.31 -20.98
CA ASP A 101 7.20 11.87 -21.99
C ASP A 101 7.56 13.28 -22.47
N ALA A 102 8.77 13.77 -22.13
CA ALA A 102 9.20 15.14 -22.44
C ALA A 102 9.14 15.48 -23.93
N PHE A 103 9.51 14.51 -24.80
CA PHE A 103 9.48 14.68 -26.26
C PHE A 103 8.58 13.66 -26.98
N VAL A 104 8.21 12.56 -26.32
CA VAL A 104 7.27 11.54 -26.82
C VAL A 104 6.09 11.42 -25.88
N SER A 105 4.97 12.07 -26.23
CA SER A 105 3.78 12.13 -25.37
C SER A 105 3.25 10.74 -25.00
N GLY A 106 2.91 10.54 -23.73
CA GLY A 106 2.31 9.31 -23.21
C GLY A 106 3.28 8.15 -23.01
N GLN A 107 4.59 8.37 -23.19
CA GLN A 107 5.60 7.37 -22.90
C GLN A 107 5.78 7.21 -21.37
N ASP A 108 5.67 5.98 -20.85
CA ASP A 108 5.93 5.65 -19.46
C ASP A 108 6.75 4.36 -19.32
N LEU A 109 7.39 4.20 -18.17
CA LEU A 109 8.09 2.98 -17.77
C LEU A 109 7.38 2.38 -16.56
N LEU A 110 6.73 1.22 -16.75
CA LEU A 110 6.04 0.47 -15.69
C LEU A 110 5.03 1.34 -14.90
N GLY A 111 4.36 2.28 -15.56
CA GLY A 111 3.41 3.19 -14.94
C GLY A 111 4.00 4.48 -14.38
N TYR A 112 5.27 4.80 -14.68
CA TYR A 112 5.93 6.04 -14.23
C TYR A 112 6.45 6.85 -15.42
N ASP A 113 6.18 8.17 -15.41
CA ASP A 113 6.62 9.13 -16.43
C ASP A 113 7.80 10.01 -15.96
N SER A 114 8.20 9.88 -14.69
CA SER A 114 9.31 10.62 -14.11
C SER A 114 10.18 9.74 -13.21
N LEU A 115 11.50 9.91 -13.29
CA LEU A 115 12.48 9.13 -12.52
C LEU A 115 13.53 10.06 -11.90
N ASN A 116 13.98 9.76 -10.68
CA ASN A 116 15.09 10.47 -10.04
C ASN A 116 16.23 9.52 -9.68
N PHE A 117 17.37 9.67 -10.35
CA PHE A 117 18.60 8.94 -10.03
C PHE A 117 19.50 9.82 -9.17
N ASN A 118 19.46 9.61 -7.86
CA ASN A 118 20.24 10.31 -6.85
C ASN A 118 21.65 9.72 -6.74
N ASN A 119 22.65 10.60 -6.75
CA ASN A 119 24.08 10.23 -6.73
C ASN A 119 24.62 9.73 -5.38
N CYS A 120 23.75 9.52 -4.38
CA CYS A 120 24.09 9.09 -3.03
C CYS A 120 25.11 10.01 -2.32
N PHE A 121 25.04 11.32 -2.61
CA PHE A 121 25.82 12.30 -1.87
C PHE A 121 25.48 12.26 -0.36
N MET A 122 26.52 12.33 0.47
CA MET A 122 26.49 12.14 1.93
C MET A 122 26.26 10.70 2.41
N ASP A 123 26.16 9.73 1.52
CA ASP A 123 25.92 8.33 1.91
C ASP A 123 27.02 7.39 1.37
N PRO A 124 28.06 7.09 2.17
CA PRO A 124 29.08 6.11 1.81
C PRO A 124 28.54 4.70 1.54
N THR A 125 27.35 4.37 2.06
CA THR A 125 26.74 3.05 1.89
C THR A 125 25.84 2.94 0.68
N PHE A 126 25.44 4.06 0.07
CA PHE A 126 24.37 4.14 -0.95
C PHE A 126 22.98 3.72 -0.46
N MET A 127 22.85 3.12 0.73
CA MET A 127 21.65 2.41 1.19
C MET A 127 20.67 3.24 2.01
N ARG A 128 21.04 4.43 2.51
CA ARG A 128 20.26 5.15 3.54
C ARG A 128 18.87 5.53 3.06
N GLU A 129 18.77 6.13 1.88
CA GLU A 129 17.48 6.53 1.30
C GLU A 129 16.55 5.32 1.12
N THR A 130 17.08 4.24 0.55
CA THR A 130 16.36 2.98 0.33
C THR A 130 15.92 2.32 1.64
N LEU A 131 16.83 2.18 2.62
CA LEU A 131 16.52 1.55 3.90
C LEU A 131 15.50 2.35 4.71
N THR A 132 15.65 3.68 4.78
CA THR A 132 14.71 4.54 5.51
C THR A 132 13.35 4.57 4.83
N SER A 133 13.30 4.70 3.50
CA SER A 133 12.06 4.67 2.73
C SER A 133 11.23 3.42 3.04
N HIS A 134 11.83 2.23 2.98
CA HIS A 134 11.12 0.98 3.29
C HIS A 134 10.70 0.87 4.74
N ALA A 135 11.51 1.40 5.66
CA ALA A 135 11.16 1.39 7.07
C ALA A 135 9.95 2.29 7.36
N MET A 136 9.81 3.40 6.63
CA MET A 136 8.76 4.41 6.86
C MET A 136 7.43 4.14 6.13
N TYR A 137 7.46 3.46 4.98
CA TYR A 137 6.32 3.28 4.07
C TYR A 137 5.03 2.77 4.75
N ASP A 138 5.18 1.94 5.79
CA ASP A 138 4.06 1.35 6.55
C ASP A 138 3.37 2.30 7.54
N TYR A 139 3.95 3.47 7.84
CA TYR A 139 3.47 4.38 8.89
C TYR A 139 3.22 5.82 8.41
N ILE A 140 3.99 6.30 7.43
CA ILE A 140 3.77 7.61 6.84
C ILE A 140 4.02 7.55 5.32
N PRO A 141 3.19 8.23 4.51
CA PRO A 141 3.44 8.38 3.08
C PRO A 141 4.89 8.81 2.83
N THR A 142 5.61 8.01 2.05
CA THR A 142 7.05 8.19 1.79
C THR A 142 7.33 7.70 0.38
N PRO A 143 8.09 8.44 -0.45
CA PRO A 143 8.52 7.98 -1.76
C PRO A 143 9.20 6.63 -1.68
N ARG A 144 8.85 5.71 -2.56
CA ARG A 144 9.57 4.44 -2.68
C ARG A 144 10.96 4.69 -3.25
N ALA A 145 11.94 3.88 -2.84
CA ALA A 145 13.30 3.98 -3.35
C ALA A 145 13.92 2.61 -3.54
N ASN A 146 14.72 2.44 -4.60
CA ASN A 146 15.52 1.24 -4.82
C ASN A 146 16.88 1.60 -5.44
N PHE A 147 17.62 0.59 -5.89
CA PHE A 147 18.91 0.78 -6.55
C PHE A 147 18.79 0.58 -8.05
N VAL A 148 19.49 1.40 -8.81
CA VAL A 148 19.68 1.19 -10.25
C VAL A 148 21.14 1.22 -10.61
N LYS A 149 21.51 0.41 -11.61
CA LYS A 149 22.79 0.53 -12.30
C LYS A 149 22.61 1.44 -13.51
N LEU A 150 23.43 2.49 -13.59
CA LEU A 150 23.38 3.43 -14.70
C LEU A 150 24.54 3.21 -15.68
N ILE A 151 24.21 3.17 -16.96
CA ILE A 151 25.15 3.19 -18.08
C ILE A 151 24.83 4.43 -18.92
N ILE A 152 25.83 5.23 -19.27
CA ILE A 152 25.63 6.40 -20.17
C ILE A 152 26.59 6.28 -21.35
N ASN A 153 26.05 6.29 -22.57
CA ASN A 153 26.80 6.14 -23.81
C ASN A 153 27.75 4.92 -23.83
N GLY A 154 27.30 3.82 -23.23
CA GLY A 154 28.06 2.57 -23.12
C GLY A 154 29.14 2.55 -22.04
N GLU A 155 29.32 3.63 -21.27
CA GLU A 155 30.20 3.65 -20.09
C GLU A 155 29.43 3.29 -18.83
N ASP A 156 30.07 2.57 -17.89
CA ASP A 156 29.50 2.25 -16.58
C ASP A 156 29.59 3.48 -15.66
N TRP A 157 28.44 3.92 -15.12
CA TRP A 157 28.32 5.02 -14.16
C TRP A 157 27.99 4.52 -12.76
N GLY A 158 27.88 3.21 -12.58
CA GLY A 158 27.69 2.53 -11.31
C GLY A 158 26.31 2.72 -10.69
N ILE A 159 26.26 2.66 -9.36
CA ILE A 159 25.02 2.58 -8.60
C ILE A 159 24.46 3.96 -8.26
N TYR A 160 23.15 4.09 -8.41
CA TYR A 160 22.36 5.26 -8.02
C TYR A 160 21.20 4.80 -7.15
N SER A 161 20.79 5.64 -6.20
CA SER A 161 19.48 5.50 -5.57
C SER A 161 18.44 6.02 -6.53
N ASN A 162 17.45 5.21 -6.88
CA ASN A 162 16.30 5.61 -7.66
C ASN A 162 15.14 5.88 -6.71
N CYS A 163 14.73 7.14 -6.60
CA CYS A 163 13.72 7.59 -5.65
C CYS A 163 12.49 8.10 -6.40
N GLU A 164 11.32 7.68 -5.95
CA GLU A 164 10.05 8.09 -6.53
C GLU A 164 9.82 9.60 -6.39
N GLN A 165 9.26 10.21 -7.42
CA GLN A 165 8.90 11.61 -7.36
C GLN A 165 7.59 11.80 -6.57
N VAL A 166 7.56 12.81 -5.69
CA VAL A 166 6.32 13.22 -5.00
C VAL A 166 5.47 14.08 -5.93
N ASP A 167 4.84 13.43 -6.90
CA ASP A 167 3.98 14.05 -7.91
C ASP A 167 2.48 13.69 -7.73
N GLY A 168 1.68 13.93 -8.77
CA GLY A 168 0.26 13.56 -8.74
C GLY A 168 0.02 12.05 -8.67
N ARG A 169 0.90 11.23 -9.26
CA ARG A 169 0.78 9.77 -9.23
C ARG A 169 1.09 9.25 -7.82
N PHE A 170 2.15 9.76 -7.19
CA PHE A 170 2.45 9.46 -5.79
C PHE A 170 1.24 9.78 -4.89
N VAL A 171 0.72 10.99 -5.00
CA VAL A 171 -0.40 11.44 -4.16
C VAL A 171 -1.68 10.63 -4.45
N LYS A 172 -1.97 10.35 -5.72
CA LYS A 172 -3.11 9.48 -6.10
C LYS A 172 -2.95 8.07 -5.54
N ARG A 173 -1.75 7.48 -5.55
CA ARG A 173 -1.50 6.16 -4.93
C ARG A 173 -1.74 6.22 -3.42
N GLU A 174 -1.22 7.24 -2.74
CA GLU A 174 -1.26 7.30 -1.29
C GLU A 174 -2.64 7.68 -0.73
N TYR A 175 -3.44 8.46 -1.46
CA TYR A 175 -4.70 9.04 -0.96
C TYR A 175 -5.91 8.83 -1.88
N GLY A 176 -5.78 8.14 -3.01
CA GLY A 176 -6.85 7.85 -3.97
C GLY A 176 -7.23 9.03 -4.88
N ASN A 177 -6.70 10.23 -4.63
CA ASN A 177 -6.98 11.45 -5.40
C ASN A 177 -5.74 12.34 -5.47
N SER A 178 -5.70 13.29 -6.41
CA SER A 178 -4.57 14.22 -6.58
C SER A 178 -4.99 15.68 -6.79
N ASP A 179 -6.21 16.02 -6.38
CA ASP A 179 -6.89 17.27 -6.73
C ASP A 179 -6.50 18.46 -5.84
N GLY A 180 -6.02 18.18 -4.63
CA GLY A 180 -5.69 19.22 -3.66
C GLY A 180 -4.28 19.81 -3.83
N ASN A 181 -4.03 20.93 -3.13
CA ASN A 181 -2.74 21.61 -3.19
C ASN A 181 -1.61 20.73 -2.61
N ARG A 182 -0.45 20.75 -3.28
CA ARG A 182 0.78 20.06 -2.88
C ARG A 182 1.89 21.07 -2.64
N TYR A 183 2.41 21.12 -1.43
CA TYR A 183 3.53 21.98 -1.06
C TYR A 183 4.75 21.11 -0.72
N LYS A 184 5.92 21.50 -1.22
CA LYS A 184 7.21 21.02 -0.68
C LYS A 184 7.73 22.06 0.31
N ALA A 185 8.06 21.68 1.53
CA ALA A 185 8.85 22.52 2.44
C ALA A 185 10.31 22.55 1.96
N THR A 186 10.85 23.75 1.71
CA THR A 186 12.22 23.93 1.21
C THR A 186 12.83 25.21 1.77
N GLU A 187 14.11 25.21 2.11
CA GLU A 187 14.91 26.43 2.12
C GLU A 187 14.96 27.00 0.70
N ALA A 188 14.19 28.05 0.43
CA ALA A 188 14.41 28.87 -0.76
C ALA A 188 14.86 30.28 -0.32
N ILE A 189 16.15 30.54 -0.57
CA ILE A 189 16.75 31.85 -0.92
C ILE A 189 17.44 32.61 0.26
N PRO A 190 18.50 33.42 0.00
CA PRO A 190 19.24 34.11 1.05
C PRO A 190 18.33 34.98 1.93
N ASN A 191 18.46 34.81 3.25
CA ASN A 191 17.72 35.45 4.36
C ASN A 191 16.58 34.64 5.01
N SER A 192 16.36 33.36 4.68
CA SER A 192 15.57 32.47 5.55
C SER A 192 16.30 32.23 6.88
N SER A 193 15.56 32.12 7.97
CA SER A 193 16.08 31.59 9.24
C SER A 193 15.67 30.12 9.35
N ALA A 194 16.56 29.27 9.87
CA ALA A 194 16.23 27.88 10.14
C ALA A 194 14.90 27.79 10.92
N GLY A 195 13.95 26.99 10.43
CA GLY A 195 12.61 26.83 11.01
C GLY A 195 11.48 27.64 10.37
N ASP A 196 11.72 28.56 9.43
CA ASP A 196 10.62 29.32 8.79
C ASP A 196 9.70 28.43 7.92
N SER A 197 10.19 27.27 7.47
CA SER A 197 9.41 26.21 6.80
C SER A 197 8.86 25.14 7.77
N ALA A 198 9.00 25.31 9.09
CA ALA A 198 8.50 24.37 10.09
C ALA A 198 7.03 24.64 10.49
N LEU A 199 6.18 25.07 9.55
CA LEU A 199 4.78 25.45 9.78
C LEU A 199 4.61 26.61 10.78
N VAL A 200 5.59 27.52 10.84
CA VAL A 200 5.49 28.73 11.67
C VAL A 200 4.47 29.70 11.06
N TRP A 201 3.75 30.43 11.93
CA TRP A 201 2.85 31.49 11.49
C TRP A 201 3.60 32.75 11.05
N LEU A 202 3.61 33.02 9.75
CA LEU A 202 4.29 34.18 9.13
C LEU A 202 3.35 35.36 8.87
N GLY A 203 2.13 35.33 9.43
CA GLY A 203 1.10 36.35 9.20
C GLY A 203 0.15 35.98 8.05
N SER A 204 -0.94 36.74 7.91
CA SER A 204 -2.07 36.42 7.03
C SER A 204 -1.85 36.71 5.54
N ASN A 205 -0.68 37.20 5.17
CA ASN A 205 -0.33 37.43 3.77
C ASN A 205 0.28 36.15 3.17
N PRO A 206 -0.38 35.49 2.19
CA PRO A 206 0.12 34.26 1.61
C PRO A 206 1.50 34.36 0.96
N VAL A 207 1.90 35.56 0.51
CA VAL A 207 3.23 35.83 -0.06
C VAL A 207 4.36 35.50 0.93
N ASN A 208 4.12 35.60 2.24
CA ASN A 208 5.14 35.34 3.24
C ASN A 208 5.58 33.86 3.29
N TYR A 209 4.76 32.93 2.77
CA TYR A 209 5.04 31.49 2.76
C TYR A 209 5.81 31.04 1.52
N GLN A 210 5.76 31.82 0.44
CA GLN A 210 6.31 31.45 -0.87
C GLN A 210 7.84 31.33 -0.89
N ASN A 211 8.53 31.86 0.13
CA ASN A 211 9.97 31.70 0.30
C ASN A 211 10.35 30.38 1.01
N ASN A 212 9.40 29.75 1.70
CA ASN A 212 9.67 28.58 2.56
C ASN A 212 9.03 27.30 2.01
N TYR A 213 8.15 27.46 1.02
CA TYR A 213 7.40 26.38 0.42
C TYR A 213 7.31 26.56 -1.09
N SER A 214 7.39 25.45 -1.81
CA SER A 214 7.14 25.39 -3.25
C SER A 214 5.80 24.71 -3.53
N LEU A 215 4.85 25.44 -4.13
CA LEU A 215 3.61 24.84 -4.65
C LEU A 215 3.91 24.02 -5.91
N LYS A 216 3.46 22.76 -5.94
CA LYS A 216 3.79 21.78 -6.99
C LYS A 216 2.66 21.54 -8.00
N ASN A 217 1.53 22.20 -7.84
CA ASN A 217 0.37 22.13 -8.75
C ASN A 217 -0.39 23.47 -8.78
N PRO A 218 0.20 24.53 -9.36
CA PRO A 218 -0.48 25.81 -9.51
C PRO A 218 -1.71 25.69 -10.44
N GLY A 219 -2.70 26.56 -10.24
CA GLY A 219 -3.98 26.61 -10.96
C GLY A 219 -5.22 26.60 -10.06
N ASN A 220 -5.08 26.54 -8.73
CA ASN A 220 -6.20 26.47 -7.78
C ASN A 220 -6.64 27.89 -7.34
N PRO A 221 -7.94 28.23 -7.31
CA PRO A 221 -8.40 29.55 -6.84
C PRO A 221 -8.08 29.86 -5.37
N ASN A 222 -7.82 28.85 -4.53
CA ASN A 222 -7.54 28.99 -3.10
C ASN A 222 -6.07 28.68 -2.74
N GLU A 223 -5.14 28.81 -3.70
CA GLU A 223 -3.71 28.62 -3.44
C GLU A 223 -3.25 29.38 -2.18
N TRP A 224 -2.44 28.71 -1.36
CA TRP A 224 -1.79 29.23 -0.15
C TRP A 224 -2.69 29.56 1.04
N ILE A 225 -3.99 29.82 0.85
CA ILE A 225 -4.91 30.16 1.95
C ILE A 225 -5.02 29.00 2.95
N ASP A 226 -5.11 27.78 2.44
CA ASP A 226 -5.13 26.57 3.25
C ASP A 226 -3.88 26.42 4.15
N LEU A 227 -2.69 26.67 3.59
CA LEU A 227 -1.43 26.62 4.33
C LEU A 227 -1.35 27.73 5.39
N VAL A 228 -1.83 28.93 5.06
CA VAL A 228 -1.92 30.07 5.99
C VAL A 228 -2.83 29.70 7.17
N GLU A 229 -4.01 29.15 6.93
CA GLU A 229 -4.97 28.73 7.97
C GLU A 229 -4.42 27.59 8.84
N LEU A 230 -3.73 26.61 8.23
CA LEU A 230 -3.02 25.57 8.98
C LEU A 230 -2.00 26.17 9.95
N CYS A 231 -1.13 27.05 9.46
CA CYS A 231 -0.10 27.68 10.30
C CYS A 231 -0.73 28.56 11.39
N ASP A 232 -1.80 29.29 11.10
CA ASP A 232 -2.53 30.09 12.10
C ASP A 232 -3.13 29.20 13.20
N ALA A 233 -3.87 28.15 12.82
CA ALA A 233 -4.48 27.22 13.77
C ALA A 233 -3.44 26.52 14.65
N LEU A 234 -2.33 26.05 14.07
CA LEU A 234 -1.26 25.40 14.82
C LEU A 234 -0.59 26.35 15.81
N ASN A 235 -0.31 27.59 15.42
CA ASN A 235 0.51 28.50 16.22
C ASN A 235 -0.30 29.37 17.18
N ASN A 236 -1.56 29.72 16.87
CA ASN A 236 -2.31 30.72 17.62
C ASN A 236 -3.53 30.19 18.38
N SER A 237 -4.02 28.98 18.11
CA SER A 237 -5.10 28.38 18.89
C SER A 237 -4.68 28.15 20.35
N PRO A 238 -5.53 28.32 21.38
CA PRO A 238 -5.17 27.99 22.75
C PRO A 238 -4.77 26.50 22.92
N ILE A 239 -3.79 26.17 23.77
CA ILE A 239 -3.34 24.78 23.98
C ILE A 239 -4.50 23.85 24.39
N THR A 240 -5.48 24.37 25.15
CA THR A 240 -6.65 23.63 25.61
C THR A 240 -7.67 23.28 24.51
N THR A 241 -7.63 23.96 23.37
CA THR A 241 -8.54 23.73 22.22
C THR A 241 -7.79 23.37 20.95
N LEU A 242 -6.45 23.43 20.96
CA LEU A 242 -5.58 23.26 19.80
C LEU A 242 -5.94 22.02 18.99
N GLU A 243 -6.14 20.86 19.62
CA GLU A 243 -6.44 19.63 18.90
C GLU A 243 -7.72 19.75 18.06
N GLY A 244 -8.79 20.29 18.65
CA GLY A 244 -10.06 20.51 17.96
C GLY A 244 -9.99 21.63 16.90
N ASP A 245 -9.24 22.70 17.18
CA ASP A 245 -9.06 23.82 16.25
C ASP A 245 -8.15 23.44 15.06
N LEU A 246 -7.19 22.55 15.27
CA LEU A 246 -6.23 22.10 14.26
C LEU A 246 -6.75 20.93 13.43
N ALA A 247 -7.59 20.06 14.00
CA ALA A 247 -8.09 18.86 13.34
C ALA A 247 -8.71 19.14 11.95
N PRO A 248 -9.50 20.20 11.69
CA PRO A 248 -9.99 20.52 10.35
C PRO A 248 -8.90 20.88 9.32
N HIS A 249 -7.70 21.22 9.78
CA HIS A 249 -6.60 21.64 8.92
C HIS A 249 -5.56 20.55 8.71
N LEU A 250 -5.25 19.74 9.73
CA LEU A 250 -4.14 18.79 9.73
C LEU A 250 -4.57 17.40 10.19
N CYS A 251 -4.09 16.36 9.50
CA CYS A 251 -4.03 15.03 10.12
C CYS A 251 -2.95 15.04 11.20
N ILE A 252 -3.35 15.27 12.46
CA ILE A 252 -2.42 15.38 13.60
C ILE A 252 -1.56 14.13 13.74
N ASP A 253 -2.12 12.95 13.46
CA ASP A 253 -1.39 11.69 13.58
C ASP A 253 -0.26 11.55 12.53
N ASP A 254 -0.46 11.99 11.29
CA ASP A 254 0.61 12.06 10.28
C ASP A 254 1.76 12.96 10.78
N ALA A 255 1.46 14.06 11.48
CA ALA A 255 2.47 14.95 12.03
C ALA A 255 3.24 14.31 13.20
N LEU A 256 2.57 13.50 14.03
CA LEU A 256 3.25 12.71 15.06
C LEU A 256 4.15 11.63 14.44
N TRP A 257 3.70 10.96 13.37
CA TRP A 257 4.50 9.99 12.63
C TRP A 257 5.72 10.62 11.94
N LEU A 258 5.55 11.80 11.33
CA LEU A 258 6.64 12.57 10.72
C LEU A 258 7.74 12.83 11.76
N ASN A 259 7.35 13.31 12.94
CA ASN A 259 8.28 13.58 14.03
C ASN A 259 8.92 12.30 14.59
N ALA A 260 8.15 11.21 14.71
CA ALA A 260 8.62 9.96 15.29
C ALA A 260 9.64 9.28 14.37
N THR A 261 9.36 9.20 13.08
CA THR A 261 10.25 8.65 12.06
C THR A 261 11.55 9.47 11.96
N SER A 262 11.44 10.80 11.88
CA SER A 262 12.59 11.72 11.92
C SER A 262 13.47 11.51 13.15
N THR A 263 12.84 11.24 14.31
CA THR A 263 13.52 11.04 15.60
C THR A 263 14.24 9.70 15.69
N VAL A 264 13.62 8.64 15.17
CA VAL A 264 14.12 7.27 15.23
C VAL A 264 15.23 7.06 14.21
N PHE A 265 15.05 7.53 12.97
CA PHE A 265 16.07 7.45 11.93
C PHE A 265 17.11 8.57 11.99
N ALA A 266 16.88 9.55 12.87
CA ALA A 266 17.81 10.62 13.21
C ALA A 266 18.31 11.40 11.98
N ASP A 267 17.35 11.77 11.15
CA ASP A 267 17.60 12.53 9.93
C ASP A 267 17.86 14.01 10.28
N PRO A 268 19.06 14.55 9.99
CA PRO A 268 19.43 15.92 10.30
C PRO A 268 18.58 16.99 9.63
N ASP A 269 18.05 16.73 8.44
CA ASP A 269 17.43 17.75 7.59
C ASP A 269 15.91 17.65 7.58
N SER A 270 15.39 16.68 8.35
CA SER A 270 13.97 16.54 8.62
C SER A 270 13.35 17.71 9.41
N TYR A 271 12.01 17.68 9.50
CA TYR A 271 11.22 18.66 10.23
C TYR A 271 11.76 18.94 11.65
N ILE A 272 12.13 17.92 12.41
CA ILE A 272 12.46 18.08 13.85
C ILE A 272 13.73 18.90 14.08
N ARG A 273 14.50 19.24 13.03
CA ARG A 273 15.75 19.98 13.14
C ARG A 273 15.91 21.12 12.15
N ALA A 274 15.68 20.90 10.86
CA ALA A 274 15.76 21.98 9.86
C ALA A 274 14.41 22.65 9.61
N GLY A 275 13.31 21.93 9.89
CA GLY A 275 11.97 22.37 9.48
C GLY A 275 11.71 22.08 8.00
N GLU A 276 12.39 21.10 7.43
CA GLU A 276 12.46 20.85 5.98
C GLU A 276 12.25 19.38 5.60
N GLU A 277 12.36 19.11 4.30
CA GLU A 277 12.31 17.79 3.65
C GLU A 277 11.04 16.99 3.93
N TYR A 278 9.90 17.69 3.89
CA TYR A 278 8.59 17.08 3.89
C TYR A 278 7.66 17.76 2.89
N PHE A 279 6.62 17.02 2.51
CA PHE A 279 5.53 17.49 1.67
C PHE A 279 4.24 17.60 2.47
N LEU A 280 3.40 18.53 2.03
CA LEU A 280 2.03 18.71 2.49
C LEU A 280 1.10 18.49 1.31
N TYR A 281 0.09 17.65 1.49
CA TYR A 281 -0.98 17.47 0.53
C TYR A 281 -2.33 17.77 1.17
N ARG A 282 -3.13 18.67 0.59
CA ARG A 282 -4.51 18.90 1.02
C ARG A 282 -5.39 17.78 0.46
N ASP A 283 -5.62 16.74 1.24
CA ASP A 283 -6.49 15.63 0.83
C ASP A 283 -7.94 16.12 0.67
N SER A 284 -8.48 15.98 -0.54
CA SER A 284 -9.85 16.41 -0.85
C SER A 284 -10.93 15.49 -0.25
N THR A 285 -10.57 14.25 0.10
CA THR A 285 -11.51 13.28 0.69
C THR A 285 -11.82 13.65 2.14
N HIS A 286 -10.79 13.91 2.95
CA HIS A 286 -10.97 14.28 4.36
C HIS A 286 -10.84 15.77 4.65
N ASP A 287 -10.54 16.58 3.63
CA ASP A 287 -10.30 18.02 3.75
C ASP A 287 -9.28 18.36 4.86
N GLN A 288 -8.15 17.66 4.86
CA GLN A 288 -7.06 17.83 5.82
C GLN A 288 -5.71 17.80 5.10
N PHE A 289 -4.71 18.50 5.65
CA PHE A 289 -3.33 18.28 5.24
C PHE A 289 -2.84 16.92 5.70
N ARG A 290 -2.29 16.16 4.77
CA ARG A 290 -1.51 14.94 4.96
C ARG A 290 -0.04 15.27 4.78
N LEU A 291 0.83 14.60 5.54
CA LEU A 291 2.28 14.83 5.47
C LEU A 291 2.98 13.62 4.86
N ALA A 292 4.04 13.89 4.11
CA ALA A 292 4.93 12.87 3.60
C ALA A 292 6.38 13.28 3.81
N GLN A 293 7.24 12.36 4.25
CA GLN A 293 8.68 12.62 4.39
C GLN A 293 9.38 12.43 3.03
N TYR A 294 10.40 13.24 2.76
CA TYR A 294 11.20 13.20 1.54
C TYR A 294 12.70 13.38 1.87
N ASP A 295 13.58 13.19 0.88
CA ASP A 295 15.06 13.36 0.93
C ASP A 295 15.76 12.62 2.09
N LEU A 296 15.71 11.30 2.05
CA LEU A 296 16.12 10.44 3.17
C LEU A 296 17.60 10.04 3.13
N ASN A 297 18.43 10.67 2.30
CA ASN A 297 19.84 10.30 2.15
C ASN A 297 20.67 10.60 3.41
N GLU A 298 20.24 11.56 4.25
CA GLU A 298 20.97 11.95 5.46
C GLU A 298 20.59 11.17 6.74
N SER A 299 19.60 10.29 6.62
CA SER A 299 19.19 9.38 7.68
C SER A 299 20.35 8.54 8.23
N PHE A 300 20.18 8.02 9.45
CA PHE A 300 21.20 7.26 10.18
C PHE A 300 22.52 8.04 10.37
N GLY A 301 22.43 9.35 10.58
CA GLY A 301 23.61 10.19 10.85
C GLY A 301 24.63 10.16 9.72
N ALA A 302 24.16 10.24 8.47
CA ALA A 302 25.01 10.19 7.26
C ALA A 302 26.05 11.31 7.21
N SER A 303 25.82 12.40 7.94
CA SER A 303 26.73 13.53 8.01
C SER A 303 26.74 14.15 9.41
N THR A 304 27.81 14.87 9.77
CA THR A 304 27.80 15.84 10.88
C THR A 304 27.37 17.24 10.44
N PHE A 305 26.67 17.34 9.30
CA PHE A 305 26.23 18.61 8.73
C PHE A 305 25.29 19.31 9.71
N GLY A 306 25.48 20.63 9.88
CA GLY A 306 24.84 21.45 10.91
C GLY A 306 25.27 21.16 12.36
N GLY A 307 26.46 20.57 12.58
CA GLY A 307 27.24 20.80 13.81
C GLY A 307 27.07 19.79 14.96
N HIS A 308 26.31 18.72 14.80
CA HIS A 308 26.19 17.67 15.82
C HIS A 308 27.16 16.52 15.56
N SER A 309 27.88 16.10 16.61
CA SER A 309 28.67 14.87 16.58
C SER A 309 27.77 13.64 16.50
N ILE A 310 28.31 12.52 16.03
CA ILE A 310 27.59 11.25 15.90
C ILE A 310 27.03 10.79 17.25
N SER A 311 27.80 10.92 18.33
CA SER A 311 27.32 10.62 19.69
C SER A 311 26.13 11.49 20.11
N GLN A 312 26.10 12.77 19.73
CA GLN A 312 24.96 13.65 20.02
C GLN A 312 23.72 13.26 19.21
N ARG A 313 23.88 12.75 17.99
CA ARG A 313 22.77 12.24 17.18
C ARG A 313 22.18 10.95 17.77
N ILE A 314 23.04 10.01 18.16
CA ILE A 314 22.65 8.77 18.84
C ILE A 314 21.85 9.10 20.12
N GLN A 315 22.32 10.06 20.90
CA GLN A 315 21.75 10.45 22.20
C GLN A 315 20.73 11.60 22.10
N ALA A 316 20.25 11.95 20.91
CA ALA A 316 19.30 13.03 20.74
C ALA A 316 18.01 12.73 21.49
N SER A 317 17.53 13.66 22.31
CA SER A 317 16.25 13.50 23.02
C SER A 317 15.12 13.22 22.03
N PRO A 318 14.17 12.31 22.34
CA PRO A 318 12.95 12.17 21.55
C PRO A 318 12.07 13.43 21.59
N PHE A 319 12.39 14.39 22.46
CA PHE A 319 11.63 15.64 22.58
C PHE A 319 12.47 16.84 22.11
N MET A 320 13.31 16.65 21.09
CA MET A 320 14.06 17.74 20.49
C MET A 320 13.11 18.88 20.09
N ASN A 321 13.51 20.12 20.38
CA ASN A 321 12.74 21.33 20.09
C ASN A 321 11.34 21.42 20.74
N GLU A 322 11.04 20.62 21.77
CA GLU A 322 9.76 20.73 22.52
C GLU A 322 9.59 22.10 23.24
N GLY A 323 10.68 22.83 23.46
CA GLY A 323 10.67 24.17 24.05
C GLY A 323 10.77 25.31 23.04
N ASP A 324 10.85 25.01 21.75
CA ASP A 324 11.15 25.98 20.70
C ASP A 324 9.91 26.30 19.84
N THR A 325 9.46 27.55 19.90
CA THR A 325 8.30 28.02 19.12
C THR A 325 8.57 28.03 17.60
N GLY A 326 9.82 27.95 17.17
CA GLY A 326 10.19 27.75 15.77
C GLY A 326 9.88 26.34 15.24
N PHE A 327 9.53 25.39 16.11
CA PHE A 327 9.13 24.03 15.74
C PHE A 327 7.77 23.68 16.33
N PRO A 328 6.68 24.34 15.89
CA PRO A 328 5.39 24.25 16.54
C PRO A 328 4.80 22.84 16.62
N LEU A 329 5.05 21.92 15.68
CA LEU A 329 4.62 20.51 15.84
C LEU A 329 5.27 19.85 17.07
N MET A 330 6.56 20.11 17.34
CA MET A 330 7.25 19.58 18.52
C MET A 330 6.85 20.35 19.79
N ASN A 331 6.80 21.67 19.72
CA ASN A 331 6.54 22.51 20.89
C ASN A 331 5.09 22.46 21.37
N ARG A 332 4.14 22.50 20.43
CA ARG A 332 2.73 22.67 20.75
C ARG A 332 1.99 21.35 20.88
N LEU A 333 2.17 20.40 19.96
CA LEU A 333 1.47 19.11 20.05
C LEU A 333 1.96 18.31 21.27
N LEU A 334 3.27 18.25 21.51
CA LEU A 334 3.83 17.48 22.64
C LEU A 334 3.65 18.15 24.01
N SER A 335 3.05 19.35 24.04
CA SER A 335 2.56 19.98 25.27
C SER A 335 1.21 19.43 25.73
N ILE A 336 0.47 18.78 24.81
CA ILE A 336 -0.78 18.07 25.09
C ILE A 336 -0.41 16.65 25.56
N PRO A 337 -0.74 16.25 26.80
CA PRO A 337 -0.30 14.97 27.36
C PRO A 337 -0.70 13.76 26.51
N GLU A 338 -1.93 13.73 25.99
CA GLU A 338 -2.42 12.62 25.16
C GLU A 338 -1.62 12.49 23.85
N LEU A 339 -1.40 13.59 23.12
CA LEU A 339 -0.61 13.56 21.88
C LEU A 339 0.87 13.22 22.14
N ARG A 340 1.41 13.60 23.29
CA ARG A 340 2.76 13.19 23.70
C ARG A 340 2.84 11.68 23.94
N GLN A 341 1.82 11.07 24.54
CA GLN A 341 1.74 9.62 24.71
C GLN A 341 1.67 8.90 23.36
N ASP A 342 0.85 9.43 22.45
CA ASP A 342 0.66 8.90 21.10
C ASP A 342 1.98 8.93 20.31
N TYR A 343 2.68 10.06 20.33
CA TYR A 343 4.03 10.19 19.77
C TYR A 343 5.03 9.16 20.34
N CYS A 344 5.04 8.96 21.66
CA CYS A 344 5.89 7.95 22.28
C CYS A 344 5.50 6.53 21.86
N ALA A 345 4.22 6.26 21.58
CA ALA A 345 3.76 4.97 21.06
C ALA A 345 4.22 4.71 19.63
N HIS A 346 4.25 5.75 18.79
CA HIS A 346 4.80 5.68 17.44
C HIS A 346 6.30 5.37 17.46
N ILE A 347 7.06 6.00 18.36
CA ILE A 347 8.48 5.66 18.58
C ILE A 347 8.64 4.19 18.98
N ARG A 348 7.90 3.73 20.00
CA ARG A 348 7.96 2.31 20.43
C ARG A 348 7.70 1.36 19.26
N THR A 349 6.69 1.66 18.45
CA THR A 349 6.35 0.87 17.26
C THR A 349 7.51 0.80 16.27
N LEU A 350 8.16 1.92 15.96
CA LEU A 350 9.33 1.91 15.06
C LEU A 350 10.51 1.15 15.66
N LEU A 351 10.75 1.23 16.96
CA LEU A 351 11.82 0.48 17.63
C LEU A 351 11.57 -1.03 17.55
N ASP A 352 10.35 -1.45 17.86
CA ASP A 352 9.97 -2.86 17.89
C ASP A 352 9.99 -3.49 16.49
N GLU A 353 9.47 -2.77 15.49
CA GLU A 353 9.16 -3.34 14.17
C GLU A 353 10.24 -3.04 13.12
N LYS A 354 10.88 -1.87 13.16
CA LYS A 354 11.78 -1.42 12.09
C LYS A 354 13.23 -1.26 12.53
N LEU A 355 13.48 -0.67 13.69
CA LEU A 355 14.83 -0.49 14.24
C LEU A 355 15.30 -1.67 15.10
N ASN A 356 14.56 -2.78 15.09
CA ASN A 356 15.00 -4.03 15.71
C ASN A 356 16.33 -4.48 15.07
N THR A 357 17.38 -4.58 15.88
CA THR A 357 18.75 -4.80 15.41
C THR A 357 18.90 -6.02 14.49
N ASN A 358 18.22 -7.14 14.78
CA ASN A 358 18.33 -8.34 13.95
C ASN A 358 17.64 -8.15 12.59
N HIS A 359 16.46 -7.55 12.58
CA HIS A 359 15.71 -7.27 11.36
C HIS A 359 16.46 -6.28 10.48
N PHE A 360 16.92 -5.17 11.05
CA PHE A 360 17.60 -4.12 10.30
C PHE A 360 18.97 -4.61 9.75
N GLN A 361 19.71 -5.43 10.49
CA GLN A 361 20.94 -6.04 9.99
C GLN A 361 20.71 -7.00 8.82
N ALA A 362 19.57 -7.71 8.80
CA ALA A 362 19.19 -8.54 7.65
C ALA A 362 18.94 -7.66 6.41
N LEU A 363 18.23 -6.54 6.55
CA LEU A 363 18.00 -5.58 5.45
C LEU A 363 19.30 -4.98 4.90
N ILE A 364 20.23 -4.58 5.77
CA ILE A 364 21.57 -4.11 5.36
C ILE A 364 22.29 -5.20 4.57
N SER A 365 22.22 -6.45 5.04
CA SER A 365 22.90 -7.58 4.40
C SER A 365 22.32 -7.89 3.01
N ASP A 366 21.01 -7.77 2.85
CA ASP A 366 20.34 -7.95 1.55
C ASP A 366 20.71 -6.84 0.56
N CYS A 367 20.69 -5.57 0.99
CA CYS A 367 21.15 -4.45 0.16
C CYS A 367 22.62 -4.61 -0.22
N TYR A 368 23.48 -4.98 0.73
CA TYR A 368 24.90 -5.25 0.48
C TYR A 368 25.09 -6.34 -0.57
N ARG A 369 24.39 -7.47 -0.43
CA ARG A 369 24.45 -8.56 -1.40
C ARG A 369 24.01 -8.11 -2.79
N LEU A 370 23.02 -7.23 -2.86
CA LEU A 370 22.46 -6.73 -4.12
C LEU A 370 23.43 -5.80 -4.87
N ILE A 371 24.14 -4.91 -4.18
CA ILE A 371 24.90 -3.82 -4.85
C ILE A 371 26.43 -3.91 -4.75
N GLN A 372 27.01 -4.73 -3.87
CA GLN A 372 28.46 -4.68 -3.57
C GLN A 372 29.36 -4.80 -4.82
N ALA A 373 28.99 -5.66 -5.77
CA ALA A 373 29.81 -5.92 -6.95
C ALA A 373 29.87 -4.70 -7.86
N ASP A 374 28.73 -4.04 -8.05
CA ASP A 374 28.62 -2.83 -8.86
C ASP A 374 29.22 -1.60 -8.15
N VAL A 375 29.10 -1.48 -6.82
CA VAL A 375 29.81 -0.44 -6.06
C VAL A 375 31.33 -0.60 -6.20
N GLN A 376 31.85 -1.83 -6.15
CA GLN A 376 33.27 -2.09 -6.36
C GLN A 376 33.74 -1.70 -7.76
N ALA A 377 32.90 -1.94 -8.77
CA ALA A 377 33.18 -1.65 -10.18
C ALA A 377 32.96 -0.17 -10.56
N ASP A 378 32.16 0.58 -9.79
CA ASP A 378 31.76 1.96 -10.09
C ASP A 378 32.98 2.89 -10.24
N PRO A 379 33.27 3.40 -11.46
CA PRO A 379 34.42 4.26 -11.71
C PRO A 379 34.16 5.74 -11.37
N LYS A 380 32.92 6.10 -11.02
CA LYS A 380 32.48 7.47 -10.75
C LYS A 380 32.14 7.71 -9.27
N ARG A 381 32.04 6.66 -8.44
CA ARG A 381 31.67 6.73 -7.02
C ARG A 381 32.38 7.84 -6.24
N LEU A 382 31.63 8.46 -5.32
CA LEU A 382 32.14 9.51 -4.44
C LEU A 382 33.01 8.95 -3.31
N TYR A 383 32.75 7.70 -2.89
CA TYR A 383 33.42 7.04 -1.78
C TYR A 383 34.18 5.80 -2.27
N SER A 384 35.31 5.49 -1.64
CA SER A 384 36.06 4.26 -1.94
C SER A 384 35.28 3.01 -1.52
N TYR A 385 35.63 1.87 -2.13
CA TYR A 385 35.01 0.60 -1.75
C TYR A 385 35.30 0.21 -0.29
N SER A 386 36.46 0.58 0.25
CA SER A 386 36.76 0.39 1.68
C SER A 386 35.83 1.23 2.57
N GLU A 387 35.58 2.49 2.21
CA GLU A 387 34.65 3.35 2.96
C GLU A 387 33.22 2.81 2.92
N PHE A 388 32.78 2.27 1.78
CA PHE A 388 31.50 1.56 1.67
C PHE A 388 31.39 0.39 2.65
N ILE A 389 32.40 -0.48 2.70
CA ILE A 389 32.43 -1.65 3.60
C ILE A 389 32.50 -1.23 5.06
N ASP A 390 33.40 -0.31 5.40
CA ASP A 390 33.61 0.14 6.77
C ASP A 390 32.34 0.85 7.30
N ASN A 391 31.67 1.67 6.47
CA ASN A 391 30.50 2.44 6.89
C ASN A 391 29.24 1.58 7.14
N LEU A 392 29.24 0.31 6.78
CA LEU A 392 28.20 -0.63 7.24
C LEU A 392 28.24 -0.78 8.77
N THR A 393 29.41 -0.61 9.40
CA THR A 393 29.59 -0.91 10.83
C THR A 393 30.15 0.22 11.67
N ILE A 394 31.04 1.04 11.12
CA ILE A 394 31.77 2.07 11.87
C ILE A 394 31.69 3.42 11.17
N THR A 395 31.87 4.48 11.94
CA THR A 395 32.02 5.84 11.41
C THR A 395 33.18 5.91 10.41
N VAL A 396 32.92 6.53 9.27
CA VAL A 396 33.92 6.80 8.23
C VAL A 396 34.05 8.31 8.04
N SER A 397 35.29 8.80 7.84
CA SER A 397 35.60 10.22 7.63
C SER A 397 36.35 10.40 6.32
N PRO A 398 35.64 10.57 5.19
CA PRO A 398 36.26 10.77 3.88
C PRO A 398 37.13 12.03 3.86
N GLU A 399 38.27 12.01 3.17
CA GLU A 399 39.21 13.15 3.15
C GLU A 399 38.60 14.44 2.58
N TRP A 400 37.64 14.29 1.67
CA TRP A 400 36.98 15.40 0.98
C TRP A 400 35.66 15.81 1.63
N TRP A 401 35.19 15.10 2.66
CA TRP A 401 33.90 15.33 3.29
C TRP A 401 33.95 15.20 4.82
N MET A 402 32.77 15.17 5.45
CA MET A 402 32.63 15.07 6.90
C MET A 402 32.33 13.63 7.35
N PRO A 403 32.48 13.34 8.66
CA PRO A 403 32.20 12.01 9.19
C PRO A 403 30.74 11.57 8.97
N ALA A 404 30.58 10.32 8.55
CA ALA A 404 29.33 9.60 8.41
C ALA A 404 29.29 8.44 9.41
N ALA A 405 28.23 8.33 10.22
CA ALA A 405 28.11 7.25 11.21
C ALA A 405 28.06 5.88 10.54
N GLY A 406 28.54 4.83 11.21
CA GLY A 406 28.31 3.47 10.73
C GLY A 406 26.83 3.11 10.82
N LEU A 407 26.25 2.42 9.83
CA LEU A 407 24.83 2.02 9.88
C LEU A 407 24.53 1.20 11.13
N LYS A 408 25.34 0.17 11.43
CA LYS A 408 25.20 -0.64 12.64
C LYS A 408 25.37 0.21 13.92
N GLU A 409 26.42 1.04 13.97
CA GLU A 409 26.70 1.93 15.10
C GLU A 409 25.49 2.83 15.42
N MET A 410 24.89 3.43 14.39
CA MET A 410 23.75 4.32 14.54
C MET A 410 22.49 3.56 14.95
N VAL A 411 22.18 2.44 14.29
CA VAL A 411 20.98 1.64 14.56
C VAL A 411 20.99 1.08 15.98
N GLU A 412 22.08 0.42 16.38
CA GLU A 412 22.21 -0.15 17.73
C GLU A 412 22.22 0.93 18.80
N GLY A 413 23.04 1.98 18.61
CA GLY A 413 23.13 3.08 19.57
C GLY A 413 21.81 3.80 19.75
N ARG A 414 21.08 4.06 18.65
CA ARG A 414 19.82 4.80 18.70
C ARG A 414 18.70 3.95 19.29
N HIS A 415 18.62 2.67 18.92
CA HIS A 415 17.69 1.71 19.50
C HIS A 415 17.90 1.60 21.02
N ASP A 416 19.16 1.40 21.47
CA ASP A 416 19.48 1.26 22.89
C ASP A 416 19.14 2.51 23.69
N PHE A 417 19.47 3.69 23.16
CA PHE A 417 19.16 4.96 23.81
C PHE A 417 17.66 5.18 23.96
N LEU A 418 16.89 5.04 22.88
CA LEU A 418 15.45 5.29 22.91
C LEU A 418 14.68 4.24 23.72
N SER A 419 15.05 2.97 23.61
CA SER A 419 14.40 1.87 24.36
C SER A 419 14.58 1.99 25.88
N GLN A 420 15.64 2.68 26.33
CA GLN A 420 15.90 2.95 27.75
C GLN A 420 15.37 4.31 28.21
N HIS A 421 14.92 5.16 27.28
CA HIS A 421 14.46 6.51 27.61
C HIS A 421 13.21 6.45 28.51
N PRO A 422 13.17 7.13 29.68
CA PRO A 422 12.10 6.96 30.68
C PRO A 422 10.67 7.23 30.19
N ALA A 423 10.50 8.06 29.17
CA ALA A 423 9.19 8.33 28.56
C ALA A 423 8.78 7.30 27.49
N ILE A 424 9.74 6.58 26.92
CA ILE A 424 9.51 5.59 25.86
C ILE A 424 9.34 4.20 26.47
N SER A 425 10.16 3.86 27.48
CA SER A 425 10.21 2.55 28.14
C SER A 425 9.07 2.28 29.13
N LEU A 426 8.07 3.15 29.20
CA LEU A 426 6.88 2.95 30.03
C LEU A 426 6.10 1.72 29.54
N PRO A 427 5.67 0.83 30.46
CA PRO A 427 4.91 -0.35 30.09
C PRO A 427 3.51 0.03 29.61
N ALA A 428 3.12 -0.46 28.43
CA ALA A 428 1.78 -0.29 27.85
C ALA A 428 0.93 -1.56 28.07
N PRO A 429 -0.41 -1.48 28.00
CA PRO A 429 -1.24 -2.67 27.82
C PRO A 429 -1.10 -3.20 26.39
N GLU A 430 -1.71 -4.36 26.10
CA GLU A 430 -1.85 -4.88 24.74
C GLU A 430 -3.32 -4.98 24.33
N ILE A 431 -3.64 -4.66 23.08
CA ILE A 431 -4.93 -4.96 22.45
C ILE A 431 -4.76 -6.27 21.69
N VAL A 432 -5.35 -7.36 22.18
CA VAL A 432 -5.09 -8.72 21.68
C VAL A 432 -6.18 -9.25 20.75
N GLU A 433 -7.40 -8.74 20.89
CA GLU A 433 -8.53 -9.09 20.03
C GLU A 433 -9.37 -7.83 19.80
N TYR A 434 -9.96 -7.73 18.61
CA TYR A 434 -10.94 -6.70 18.28
C TYR A 434 -11.95 -7.30 17.32
N SER A 435 -13.17 -6.75 17.31
CA SER A 435 -14.22 -7.17 16.40
C SER A 435 -15.26 -6.08 16.23
N HIS A 436 -16.09 -6.21 15.20
CA HIS A 436 -17.30 -5.42 15.08
C HIS A 436 -18.50 -6.30 14.73
N SER A 437 -19.69 -5.80 15.06
CA SER A 437 -20.96 -6.46 14.74
C SER A 437 -22.01 -5.40 14.36
N PRO A 438 -22.83 -5.64 13.31
CA PRO A 438 -22.74 -6.78 12.38
C PRO A 438 -21.44 -6.80 11.58
N LEU A 439 -21.02 -7.98 11.10
CA LEU A 439 -19.85 -8.13 10.23
C LEU A 439 -20.03 -7.37 8.90
N TRP A 440 -21.28 -7.22 8.45
CA TRP A 440 -21.64 -6.51 7.22
C TRP A 440 -22.81 -5.56 7.53
N PRO A 441 -22.55 -4.39 8.15
CA PRO A 441 -23.61 -3.50 8.59
C PRO A 441 -24.31 -2.86 7.39
N SER A 442 -25.63 -2.76 7.46
CA SER A 442 -26.44 -1.96 6.53
C SER A 442 -26.54 -0.50 6.98
N GLY A 443 -27.05 0.37 6.12
CA GLY A 443 -27.23 1.79 6.44
C GLY A 443 -28.19 2.12 7.60
N THR A 444 -28.84 1.12 8.19
CA THR A 444 -29.71 1.26 9.35
C THR A 444 -29.15 0.63 10.63
N ASP A 445 -28.06 -0.13 10.52
CA ASP A 445 -27.50 -0.85 11.66
C ASP A 445 -26.60 0.06 12.50
N SER A 446 -26.80 0.05 13.81
CA SER A 446 -25.76 0.50 14.75
C SER A 446 -24.60 -0.49 14.72
N ILE A 447 -23.36 0.01 14.78
CA ILE A 447 -22.17 -0.83 14.68
C ILE A 447 -21.55 -0.96 16.08
N GLN A 448 -21.63 -2.14 16.67
CA GLN A 448 -20.89 -2.45 17.88
C GLN A 448 -19.43 -2.71 17.55
N VAL A 449 -18.50 -2.07 18.28
CA VAL A 449 -17.06 -2.35 18.21
C VAL A 449 -16.59 -2.83 19.58
N LEU A 450 -15.85 -3.93 19.59
CA LEU A 450 -15.27 -4.54 20.78
C LEU A 450 -13.75 -4.57 20.68
N ALA A 451 -13.07 -4.36 21.81
CA ALA A 451 -11.63 -4.49 21.96
C ALA A 451 -11.32 -5.25 23.25
N LYS A 452 -10.47 -6.27 23.19
CA LYS A 452 -10.01 -7.01 24.37
C LYS A 452 -8.58 -6.64 24.67
N THR A 453 -8.32 -6.23 25.91
CA THR A 453 -6.97 -5.93 26.37
C THR A 453 -6.40 -7.04 27.25
N GLN A 454 -5.08 -7.15 27.27
CA GLN A 454 -4.36 -7.98 28.23
C GLN A 454 -3.40 -7.13 29.05
N ASN A 455 -3.44 -7.35 30.36
CA ASN A 455 -2.59 -6.66 31.32
C ASN A 455 -1.27 -7.42 31.51
N LEU A 456 -0.48 -7.57 30.43
CA LEU A 456 0.81 -8.28 30.50
C LEU A 456 1.87 -7.45 31.23
N SER A 457 2.10 -6.23 30.76
CA SER A 457 3.11 -5.30 31.31
C SER A 457 2.53 -4.17 32.15
N ALA A 458 1.28 -3.78 31.91
CA ALA A 458 0.56 -2.76 32.67
C ALA A 458 -0.95 -3.00 32.67
N THR A 459 -1.65 -2.46 33.67
CA THR A 459 -3.12 -2.48 33.73
C THR A 459 -3.70 -1.47 32.76
N THR A 460 -4.70 -1.87 31.97
CA THR A 460 -5.48 -0.97 31.11
C THR A 460 -6.36 -0.05 31.96
N GLU A 461 -6.19 1.26 31.82
CA GLU A 461 -7.01 2.29 32.47
C GLU A 461 -8.23 2.65 31.62
N SER A 462 -8.00 2.84 30.32
CA SER A 462 -9.01 3.29 29.39
C SER A 462 -8.74 2.75 27.99
N VAL A 463 -9.83 2.58 27.25
CA VAL A 463 -9.80 2.29 25.81
C VAL A 463 -10.67 3.33 25.11
N GLN A 464 -10.15 3.86 24.01
CA GLN A 464 -10.80 4.85 23.16
C GLN A 464 -10.85 4.33 21.73
N ILE A 465 -11.90 4.73 21.02
CA ILE A 465 -12.01 4.58 19.57
C ILE A 465 -11.87 5.96 18.92
N ARG A 466 -11.07 6.05 17.87
CA ARG A 466 -11.05 7.18 16.93
C ARG A 466 -11.67 6.68 15.64
N TRP A 467 -12.77 7.27 15.19
CA TRP A 467 -13.43 6.84 13.95
C TRP A 467 -13.84 7.99 13.04
N ARG A 468 -14.00 7.71 11.74
CA ARG A 468 -14.51 8.66 10.74
C ARG A 468 -15.09 7.96 9.53
N VAL A 469 -15.90 8.68 8.76
CA VAL A 469 -16.21 8.34 7.36
C VAL A 469 -15.56 9.39 6.44
N VAL A 470 -15.81 10.66 6.72
CA VAL A 470 -15.23 11.83 6.03
C VAL A 470 -14.75 12.80 7.10
N GLY A 471 -13.76 13.62 6.77
CA GLY A 471 -13.25 14.64 7.69
C GLY A 471 -12.28 14.10 8.75
N PRO A 472 -12.07 14.88 9.84
CA PRO A 472 -11.23 14.47 10.96
C PRO A 472 -11.84 13.30 11.75
N TYR A 473 -10.98 12.57 12.47
CA TYR A 473 -11.43 11.53 13.40
C TYR A 473 -12.19 12.11 14.59
N VAL A 474 -13.27 11.43 14.98
CA VAL A 474 -13.99 11.66 16.24
C VAL A 474 -13.47 10.65 17.27
N GLN A 475 -13.10 11.13 18.45
CA GLN A 475 -12.65 10.30 19.57
C GLN A 475 -13.78 10.06 20.57
N GLU A 476 -14.00 8.79 20.94
CA GLU A 476 -14.99 8.38 21.95
C GLU A 476 -14.40 7.33 22.90
N ASN A 477 -14.90 7.29 24.13
CA ASN A 477 -14.50 6.29 25.11
C ASN A 477 -15.24 4.98 24.86
N MET A 478 -14.54 3.85 25.02
CA MET A 478 -15.12 2.52 25.12
C MET A 478 -15.27 2.13 26.61
N PHE A 479 -16.15 1.18 26.91
CA PHE A 479 -16.52 0.83 28.28
C PHE A 479 -16.40 -0.67 28.54
N ASP A 480 -15.85 -1.03 29.71
CA ASP A 480 -15.83 -2.38 30.29
C ASP A 480 -16.77 -2.40 31.52
N ASP A 481 -18.08 -2.26 31.24
CA ASP A 481 -19.14 -2.05 32.22
C ASP A 481 -20.27 -3.10 32.18
N GLY A 482 -20.20 -4.03 31.22
CA GLY A 482 -21.22 -5.06 30.97
C GLY A 482 -22.53 -4.52 30.39
N LEU A 483 -22.56 -3.27 29.92
CA LEU A 483 -23.73 -2.61 29.32
C LEU A 483 -23.54 -2.27 27.83
N HIS A 484 -22.30 -2.24 27.33
CA HIS A 484 -21.98 -1.88 25.95
C HIS A 484 -21.80 -3.12 25.05
N GLY A 485 -22.38 -4.24 25.49
CA GLY A 485 -22.30 -5.57 24.87
C GLY A 485 -20.87 -6.13 24.80
N ASP A 486 -20.06 -5.65 25.73
CA ASP A 486 -18.69 -6.00 26.10
C ASP A 486 -18.60 -7.28 26.93
N GLY A 487 -19.67 -7.68 27.62
CA GLY A 487 -19.69 -8.93 28.39
C GLY A 487 -19.89 -8.69 29.88
N ALA A 488 -18.99 -9.17 30.72
CA ALA A 488 -19.05 -8.93 32.16
C ALA A 488 -18.17 -7.72 32.53
N ALA A 489 -18.65 -6.85 33.41
CA ALA A 489 -17.87 -5.68 33.83
C ALA A 489 -16.50 -6.06 34.43
N ASN A 490 -15.45 -5.32 34.04
CA ASN A 490 -14.05 -5.49 34.40
C ASN A 490 -13.45 -6.84 33.96
N ASP A 491 -13.88 -7.38 32.82
CA ASP A 491 -13.30 -8.61 32.24
C ASP A 491 -12.21 -8.36 31.19
N GLY A 492 -11.89 -7.08 30.92
CA GLY A 492 -10.89 -6.64 29.95
C GLY A 492 -11.43 -6.52 28.53
N VAL A 493 -12.72 -6.73 28.30
CA VAL A 493 -13.39 -6.45 27.03
C VAL A 493 -14.08 -5.10 27.12
N TRP A 494 -13.80 -4.25 26.14
CA TRP A 494 -14.31 -2.89 26.06
C TRP A 494 -15.23 -2.78 24.85
N GLY A 495 -16.37 -2.11 25.00
CA GLY A 495 -17.38 -1.97 23.96
C GLY A 495 -17.84 -0.53 23.75
N ILE A 496 -18.27 -0.24 22.52
CA ILE A 496 -19.00 0.97 22.13
C ILE A 496 -19.96 0.65 20.98
N SER A 497 -21.05 1.42 20.85
CA SER A 497 -21.96 1.36 19.71
C SER A 497 -21.88 2.65 18.91
N LEU A 498 -21.37 2.55 17.68
CA LEU A 498 -21.31 3.65 16.73
C LEU A 498 -22.68 3.79 16.02
N PRO A 499 -23.11 5.03 15.70
CA PRO A 499 -24.39 5.26 15.05
C PRO A 499 -24.40 4.66 13.61
N PRO A 500 -25.60 4.41 13.04
CA PRO A 500 -25.73 3.99 11.65
C PRO A 500 -25.03 4.97 10.70
N GLN A 501 -24.38 4.41 9.68
CA GLN A 501 -23.64 5.17 8.67
C GLN A 501 -24.34 5.09 7.31
N PRO A 502 -24.10 6.03 6.38
CA PRO A 502 -24.68 5.96 5.05
C PRO A 502 -24.28 4.67 4.29
N PRO A 503 -25.18 4.07 3.50
CA PRO A 503 -24.83 3.09 2.46
C PRO A 503 -23.58 3.48 1.67
N GLY A 504 -22.60 2.59 1.59
CA GLY A 504 -21.34 2.83 0.88
C GLY A 504 -20.26 3.55 1.67
N ALA A 505 -20.57 4.02 2.88
CA ALA A 505 -19.58 4.65 3.74
C ALA A 505 -18.44 3.67 4.05
N LYS A 506 -17.20 4.13 3.82
CA LYS A 506 -15.98 3.53 4.37
C LYS A 506 -15.76 4.12 5.77
N LEU A 507 -16.16 3.39 6.80
CA LEU A 507 -15.93 3.75 8.20
C LEU A 507 -14.52 3.30 8.59
N GLU A 508 -13.62 4.24 8.85
CA GLU A 508 -12.27 3.98 9.34
C GLU A 508 -12.24 4.13 10.86
N TYR A 509 -11.57 3.23 11.58
CA TYR A 509 -11.37 3.37 13.02
C TYR A 509 -10.02 2.88 13.53
N ILE A 510 -9.58 3.45 14.65
CA ILE A 510 -8.34 3.14 15.37
C ILE A 510 -8.71 2.97 16.84
N LEU A 511 -8.20 1.93 17.47
CA LEU A 511 -8.34 1.68 18.90
C LEU A 511 -7.09 2.18 19.62
N ARG A 512 -7.26 2.83 20.76
CA ARG A 512 -6.19 3.36 21.62
C ARG A 512 -6.41 2.86 23.03
N ALA A 513 -5.46 2.12 23.60
CA ALA A 513 -5.52 1.64 24.97
C ALA A 513 -4.40 2.28 25.80
N ALA A 514 -4.73 2.82 26.98
CA ALA A 514 -3.80 3.50 27.87
C ALA A 514 -3.62 2.74 29.19
N SER A 515 -2.40 2.75 29.73
CA SER A 515 -2.09 2.16 31.05
C SER A 515 -2.37 3.12 32.22
N ASP A 516 -2.84 2.58 33.35
CA ASP A 516 -3.00 3.31 34.62
C ASP A 516 -1.64 3.48 35.31
N LEU A 517 -0.92 4.57 34.99
CA LEU A 517 0.33 4.92 35.66
C LEU A 517 0.28 6.37 36.21
N PRO A 518 0.86 6.64 37.39
CA PRO A 518 0.80 7.96 38.07
C PRO A 518 1.39 9.17 37.33
N SER A 519 1.85 9.01 36.08
CA SER A 519 2.43 10.05 35.23
C SER A 519 1.81 10.13 33.83
N GLY A 520 0.58 9.61 33.67
CA GLY A 520 -0.12 9.54 32.38
C GLY A 520 0.50 8.46 31.51
N GLY A 521 0.22 7.19 31.78
CA GLY A 521 0.96 6.03 31.30
C GLY A 521 1.10 5.84 29.77
N ALA A 522 1.72 4.72 29.38
CA ALA A 522 1.95 4.42 27.97
C ALA A 522 0.66 4.01 27.26
N VAL A 523 0.65 4.22 25.94
CA VAL A 523 -0.45 3.83 25.07
C VAL A 523 0.00 2.89 23.98
N VAL A 524 -0.95 2.09 23.49
CA VAL A 524 -0.82 1.22 22.32
C VAL A 524 -2.01 1.47 21.38
N PHE A 525 -1.77 1.31 20.09
CA PHE A 525 -2.80 1.41 19.06
C PHE A 525 -3.09 0.07 18.41
N SER A 526 -4.33 -0.10 17.96
CA SER A 526 -4.71 -1.13 17.00
C SER A 526 -5.49 -0.48 15.85
N PRO A 527 -4.98 -0.53 14.61
CA PRO A 527 -3.69 -1.09 14.22
C PRO A 527 -2.53 -0.17 14.65
N ARG A 528 -1.31 -0.72 14.78
CA ARG A 528 -0.15 0.03 15.29
C ARG A 528 0.32 1.16 14.38
N ASN A 529 -0.04 1.12 13.10
CA ASN A 529 0.21 2.17 12.10
C ASN A 529 -1.00 3.09 11.85
N THR A 530 -2.01 3.02 12.72
CA THR A 530 -3.03 4.06 12.89
C THR A 530 -3.66 4.55 11.58
N VAL A 531 -3.55 5.84 11.25
CA VAL A 531 -4.21 6.48 10.09
C VAL A 531 -3.66 6.01 8.74
N ARG A 532 -2.51 5.34 8.73
CA ARG A 532 -1.90 4.82 7.49
C ARG A 532 -2.61 3.57 6.99
N LYS A 533 -3.03 2.68 7.90
CA LYS A 533 -3.82 1.47 7.58
C LYS A 533 -4.87 1.23 8.66
N PRO A 534 -5.87 2.13 8.84
CA PRO A 534 -6.85 1.99 9.91
C PRO A 534 -7.71 0.73 9.70
N HIS A 535 -8.34 0.26 10.79
CA HIS A 535 -9.41 -0.73 10.63
C HIS A 535 -10.52 -0.11 9.79
N THR A 536 -11.09 -0.90 8.88
CA THR A 536 -12.10 -0.40 7.94
C THR A 536 -13.34 -1.28 7.99
N ILE A 537 -14.50 -0.64 8.09
CA ILE A 537 -15.82 -1.26 7.97
C ILE A 537 -16.50 -0.61 6.77
N ILE A 538 -16.97 -1.41 5.82
CA ILE A 538 -17.79 -0.88 4.73
C ILE A 538 -19.26 -1.14 5.00
N VAL A 539 -20.07 -0.10 4.87
CA VAL A 539 -21.52 -0.15 5.10
C VAL A 539 -22.22 -0.56 3.81
N GLU A 540 -22.99 -1.64 3.86
CA GLU A 540 -23.69 -2.19 2.71
C GLU A 540 -24.85 -1.28 2.26
N GLY A 541 -25.00 -1.14 0.94
CA GLY A 541 -26.18 -0.52 0.35
C GLY A 541 -27.43 -1.40 0.41
N PRO A 542 -28.60 -0.92 -0.05
CA PRO A 542 -29.85 -1.68 -0.03
C PRO A 542 -29.75 -2.97 -0.85
N LYS A 543 -30.27 -4.07 -0.31
CA LYS A 543 -30.06 -5.46 -0.79
C LYS A 543 -30.85 -5.88 -2.03
N GLU A 544 -31.42 -4.96 -2.80
CA GLU A 544 -32.35 -5.32 -3.90
C GLU A 544 -31.61 -5.79 -5.16
N ILE A 545 -30.52 -5.10 -5.53
CA ILE A 545 -29.61 -5.49 -6.61
C ILE A 545 -28.17 -5.47 -6.11
N ARG A 546 -27.38 -6.40 -6.61
CA ARG A 546 -25.99 -6.64 -6.19
C ARG A 546 -25.09 -6.86 -7.40
N ILE A 547 -23.84 -6.43 -7.28
CA ILE A 547 -22.77 -6.98 -8.12
C ILE A 547 -22.56 -8.41 -7.61
N ASN A 548 -22.57 -9.38 -8.51
CA ASN A 548 -22.51 -10.80 -8.16
C ASN A 548 -21.18 -11.44 -8.52
N GLU A 549 -20.66 -11.11 -9.70
CA GLU A 549 -19.41 -11.66 -10.22
C GLU A 549 -18.81 -10.72 -11.27
N VAL A 550 -17.48 -10.64 -11.33
CA VAL A 550 -16.73 -9.77 -12.24
C VAL A 550 -15.53 -10.52 -12.82
N MET A 551 -15.30 -10.39 -14.12
CA MET A 551 -14.14 -10.94 -14.84
C MET A 551 -13.49 -9.84 -15.68
N ALA A 552 -12.22 -9.56 -15.41
CA ALA A 552 -11.37 -8.56 -16.06
C ALA A 552 -10.33 -9.17 -17.04
N SER A 553 -10.39 -10.48 -17.27
CA SER A 553 -9.59 -11.13 -18.33
C SER A 553 -10.28 -12.39 -18.84
N ASN A 554 -11.21 -12.21 -19.79
CA ASN A 554 -11.90 -13.32 -20.46
C ASN A 554 -11.12 -13.78 -21.72
N LYS A 555 -10.68 -15.04 -21.78
CA LYS A 555 -9.88 -15.61 -22.89
C LYS A 555 -10.44 -16.90 -23.47
N THR A 556 -11.16 -17.68 -22.68
CA THR A 556 -11.79 -18.93 -23.13
C THR A 556 -13.24 -19.05 -22.69
N GLY A 557 -13.74 -18.10 -21.91
CA GLY A 557 -15.11 -18.02 -21.43
C GLY A 557 -16.13 -17.65 -22.49
N ILE A 558 -17.26 -17.12 -22.02
CA ILE A 558 -18.41 -16.75 -22.84
C ILE A 558 -18.06 -15.62 -23.83
N THR A 559 -18.82 -15.54 -24.92
CA THR A 559 -18.69 -14.48 -25.92
C THR A 559 -19.89 -13.53 -25.87
N ASP A 560 -19.66 -12.29 -26.25
CA ASP A 560 -20.70 -11.30 -26.54
C ASP A 560 -21.51 -11.65 -27.81
N GLU A 561 -22.46 -10.78 -28.16
CA GLU A 561 -23.25 -10.88 -29.40
C GLU A 561 -22.43 -10.73 -30.69
N THR A 562 -21.23 -10.13 -30.60
CA THR A 562 -20.32 -9.95 -31.73
C THR A 562 -19.35 -11.13 -31.92
N GLY A 563 -19.31 -12.05 -30.95
CA GLY A 563 -18.44 -13.22 -30.91
C GLY A 563 -17.07 -12.97 -30.28
N LYS A 564 -16.87 -11.84 -29.60
CA LYS A 564 -15.66 -11.49 -28.85
C LYS A 564 -15.72 -11.99 -27.41
N GLN A 565 -14.56 -12.21 -26.82
CA GLN A 565 -14.41 -12.50 -25.39
C GLN A 565 -13.96 -11.23 -24.71
N GLU A 566 -14.89 -10.61 -24.00
CA GLU A 566 -14.66 -9.34 -23.31
C GLU A 566 -14.86 -9.51 -21.81
N ASP A 567 -14.38 -8.51 -21.08
CA ASP A 567 -14.54 -8.40 -19.65
C ASP A 567 -16.01 -8.13 -19.32
N TRP A 568 -16.46 -8.57 -18.16
CA TRP A 568 -17.87 -8.49 -17.81
C TRP A 568 -18.13 -8.31 -16.33
N ILE A 569 -19.27 -7.70 -16.06
CA ILE A 569 -19.86 -7.48 -14.74
C ILE A 569 -21.22 -8.17 -14.73
N GLU A 570 -21.45 -9.03 -13.75
CA GLU A 570 -22.75 -9.65 -13.51
C GLU A 570 -23.47 -8.96 -12.36
N LEU A 571 -24.73 -8.59 -12.59
CA LEU A 571 -25.65 -8.12 -11.58
C LEU A 571 -26.68 -9.19 -11.22
N HIS A 572 -27.07 -9.25 -9.95
CA HIS A 572 -28.09 -10.17 -9.45
C HIS A 572 -29.23 -9.44 -8.74
N ASN A 573 -30.47 -9.80 -9.07
CA ASN A 573 -31.68 -9.31 -8.43
C ASN A 573 -32.07 -10.19 -7.25
N MET A 574 -31.89 -9.67 -6.03
CA MET A 574 -32.17 -10.38 -4.78
C MET A 574 -33.65 -10.43 -4.41
N THR A 575 -34.53 -9.80 -5.20
CA THR A 575 -35.96 -9.74 -4.91
C THR A 575 -36.71 -10.91 -5.55
N ASN A 576 -37.89 -11.22 -5.00
CA ASN A 576 -38.80 -12.23 -5.53
C ASN A 576 -39.71 -11.70 -6.65
N SER A 577 -39.38 -10.55 -7.24
CA SER A 577 -40.11 -9.91 -8.33
C SER A 577 -39.14 -9.39 -9.39
N THR A 578 -39.62 -9.17 -10.61
CA THR A 578 -38.83 -8.45 -11.62
C THR A 578 -38.47 -7.06 -11.11
N LEU A 579 -37.20 -6.68 -11.20
CA LEU A 579 -36.67 -5.38 -10.78
C LEU A 579 -36.29 -4.56 -12.01
N ASP A 580 -36.84 -3.35 -12.13
CA ASP A 580 -36.44 -2.36 -13.13
C ASP A 580 -35.20 -1.61 -12.61
N ILE A 581 -34.16 -1.57 -13.43
CA ILE A 581 -32.87 -0.96 -13.09
C ILE A 581 -32.44 0.08 -14.13
N SER A 582 -33.39 0.53 -14.94
CA SER A 582 -33.19 1.62 -15.90
C SER A 582 -32.56 2.83 -15.23
N GLY A 583 -31.46 3.34 -15.82
CA GLY A 583 -30.76 4.52 -15.33
C GLY A 583 -29.94 4.32 -14.06
N CYS A 584 -29.87 3.11 -13.49
CA CYS A 584 -28.76 2.79 -12.58
C CYS A 584 -27.43 2.98 -13.31
N THR A 585 -26.35 3.22 -12.58
CA THR A 585 -25.05 3.51 -13.20
C THR A 585 -23.93 2.64 -12.65
N LEU A 586 -22.97 2.32 -13.51
CA LEU A 586 -21.71 1.66 -13.18
C LEU A 586 -20.53 2.62 -13.35
N SER A 587 -19.48 2.41 -12.56
CA SER A 587 -18.18 3.06 -12.68
C SER A 587 -17.09 2.13 -12.17
N ASP A 588 -15.90 2.20 -12.75
CA ASP A 588 -14.66 1.58 -12.28
C ASP A 588 -13.79 2.53 -11.42
N ASP A 589 -14.25 3.78 -11.22
CA ASP A 589 -13.53 4.82 -10.50
C ASP A 589 -14.46 5.58 -9.55
N ILE A 590 -14.14 5.52 -8.25
CA ILE A 590 -14.92 6.17 -7.18
C ILE A 590 -14.95 7.70 -7.33
N SER A 591 -13.92 8.29 -7.93
CA SER A 591 -13.81 9.73 -8.14
C SER A 591 -14.69 10.20 -9.30
N THR A 592 -15.14 9.29 -10.15
CA THR A 592 -16.06 9.54 -11.26
C THR A 592 -17.31 8.65 -11.15
N PRO A 593 -18.18 8.87 -10.14
CA PRO A 593 -19.36 8.03 -9.98
C PRO A 593 -20.29 8.15 -11.20
N GLY A 594 -20.73 7.00 -11.69
CA GLY A 594 -21.72 6.88 -12.76
C GLY A 594 -21.22 7.11 -14.19
N LEU A 595 -20.01 6.62 -14.51
CA LEU A 595 -19.43 6.65 -15.86
C LEU A 595 -20.37 6.11 -16.96
N TRP A 596 -21.12 5.06 -16.65
CA TRP A 596 -22.04 4.41 -17.59
C TRP A 596 -23.42 4.24 -16.98
N ALA A 597 -24.47 4.61 -17.72
CA ALA A 597 -25.86 4.42 -17.29
C ALA A 597 -26.51 3.24 -18.02
N LEU A 598 -27.17 2.37 -17.26
CA LEU A 598 -27.96 1.27 -17.80
C LEU A 598 -29.11 1.81 -18.67
N PRO A 599 -29.34 1.25 -19.86
CA PRO A 599 -30.37 1.74 -20.78
C PRO A 599 -31.78 1.72 -20.20
N ALA A 600 -32.64 2.60 -20.71
CA ALA A 600 -34.05 2.59 -20.38
C ALA A 600 -34.73 1.28 -20.80
N GLY A 601 -35.54 0.71 -19.90
CA GLY A 601 -36.24 -0.57 -20.08
C GLY A 601 -35.47 -1.80 -19.59
N THR A 602 -34.29 -1.61 -18.99
CA THR A 602 -33.48 -2.72 -18.45
C THR A 602 -34.10 -3.26 -17.18
N SER A 603 -34.40 -4.56 -17.15
CA SER A 603 -34.96 -5.23 -15.97
C SER A 603 -34.38 -6.62 -15.79
N ILE A 604 -34.29 -7.05 -14.53
CA ILE A 604 -33.82 -8.38 -14.16
C ILE A 604 -34.99 -9.16 -13.55
N PRO A 605 -35.30 -10.39 -14.04
CA PRO A 605 -36.31 -11.25 -13.43
C PRO A 605 -36.05 -11.50 -11.94
N ALA A 606 -37.07 -11.97 -11.22
CA ALA A 606 -36.93 -12.40 -9.83
C ALA A 606 -35.80 -13.44 -9.68
N ALA A 607 -34.86 -13.21 -8.75
CA ALA A 607 -33.67 -14.04 -8.55
C ALA A 607 -32.82 -14.27 -9.82
N GLY A 608 -32.95 -13.40 -10.82
CA GLY A 608 -32.24 -13.49 -12.09
C GLY A 608 -30.91 -12.74 -12.09
N HIS A 609 -30.16 -12.94 -13.17
CA HIS A 609 -28.86 -12.32 -13.42
C HIS A 609 -28.89 -11.50 -14.70
N LEU A 610 -28.03 -10.48 -14.78
CA LEU A 610 -27.78 -9.68 -15.98
C LEU A 610 -26.29 -9.50 -16.17
N LEU A 611 -25.82 -9.79 -17.38
CA LEU A 611 -24.43 -9.59 -17.75
C LEU A 611 -24.26 -8.27 -18.51
N ILE A 612 -23.20 -7.55 -18.18
CA ILE A 612 -22.81 -6.27 -18.78
C ILE A 612 -21.37 -6.43 -19.24
N TRP A 613 -21.09 -6.13 -20.51
CA TRP A 613 -19.74 -6.16 -21.07
C TRP A 613 -19.04 -4.86 -20.71
N ALA A 614 -17.85 -4.95 -20.12
CA ALA A 614 -17.01 -3.82 -19.77
C ALA A 614 -15.81 -3.79 -20.73
N ASP A 615 -16.05 -3.32 -21.95
CA ASP A 615 -15.12 -3.45 -23.08
C ASP A 615 -14.70 -2.13 -23.72
N ASP A 616 -15.24 -1.00 -23.23
CA ASP A 616 -15.08 0.33 -23.83
C ASP A 616 -15.56 0.41 -25.29
N ASP A 617 -16.55 -0.42 -25.68
CA ASP A 617 -17.13 -0.42 -27.03
C ASP A 617 -18.68 -0.34 -27.00
N PRO A 618 -19.25 0.81 -26.58
CA PRO A 618 -20.71 0.98 -26.48
C PRO A 618 -21.45 0.90 -27.82
N GLN A 619 -20.74 0.75 -28.95
CA GLN A 619 -21.35 0.54 -30.27
C GLN A 619 -21.77 -0.92 -30.51
N ASP A 620 -21.21 -1.87 -29.77
CA ASP A 620 -21.48 -3.30 -29.95
C ASP A 620 -22.86 -3.71 -29.41
N GLY A 621 -23.40 -2.98 -28.43
CA GLY A 621 -24.76 -3.21 -27.95
C GLY A 621 -25.17 -2.35 -26.76
N PRO A 622 -26.45 -2.42 -26.35
CA PRO A 622 -26.97 -1.63 -25.24
C PRO A 622 -26.40 -2.01 -23.87
N LEU A 623 -25.79 -3.18 -23.72
CA LEU A 623 -25.19 -3.65 -22.46
C LEU A 623 -23.65 -3.68 -22.53
N HIS A 624 -23.07 -2.84 -23.39
CA HIS A 624 -21.63 -2.58 -23.47
C HIS A 624 -21.32 -1.24 -22.80
N ALA A 625 -20.51 -1.30 -21.75
CA ALA A 625 -20.07 -0.14 -20.99
C ALA A 625 -19.00 0.65 -21.73
N ASN A 626 -18.91 1.95 -21.45
CA ASN A 626 -17.90 2.86 -22.01
C ASN A 626 -16.61 2.89 -21.18
N PHE A 627 -16.28 1.76 -20.54
CA PHE A 627 -15.07 1.56 -19.79
C PHE A 627 -14.72 0.06 -19.84
N LYS A 628 -13.47 -0.26 -19.50
CA LYS A 628 -12.93 -1.63 -19.50
C LYS A 628 -12.27 -1.92 -18.19
N LEU A 629 -12.37 -3.16 -17.74
CA LEU A 629 -11.81 -3.56 -16.46
C LEU A 629 -10.29 -3.77 -16.52
N ASN A 630 -9.58 -3.38 -15.46
CA ASN A 630 -8.16 -3.61 -15.29
C ASN A 630 -7.87 -4.99 -14.69
N ARG A 631 -7.19 -5.83 -15.46
CA ARG A 631 -6.76 -7.17 -15.01
C ARG A 631 -5.87 -7.15 -13.77
N ASP A 632 -5.20 -6.05 -13.45
CA ASP A 632 -4.34 -5.94 -12.27
C ASP A 632 -5.12 -5.59 -10.99
N GLY A 633 -6.44 -5.42 -11.11
CA GLY A 633 -7.35 -5.10 -10.02
C GLY A 633 -7.72 -3.62 -9.96
N GLU A 634 -8.94 -3.37 -9.52
CA GLU A 634 -9.56 -2.05 -9.38
C GLU A 634 -10.88 -2.18 -8.57
N GLU A 635 -11.76 -1.20 -8.69
CA GLU A 635 -13.05 -1.16 -8.02
C GLU A 635 -14.20 -1.11 -9.04
N VAL A 636 -15.38 -1.59 -8.67
CA VAL A 636 -16.61 -1.47 -9.46
C VAL A 636 -17.70 -0.96 -8.53
N PHE A 637 -18.37 0.12 -8.93
CA PHE A 637 -19.42 0.76 -8.15
C PHE A 637 -20.76 0.72 -8.89
N LEU A 638 -21.79 0.21 -8.22
CA LEU A 638 -23.16 0.24 -8.69
C LEU A 638 -23.95 1.31 -7.93
N HIS A 639 -24.50 2.28 -8.65
CA HIS A 639 -25.36 3.31 -8.09
C HIS A 639 -26.78 3.23 -8.65
N HIS A 640 -27.74 3.63 -7.84
CA HIS A 640 -29.11 3.84 -8.25
C HIS A 640 -29.21 5.10 -9.14
N SER A 641 -30.30 5.24 -9.89
CA SER A 641 -30.51 6.38 -10.81
C SER A 641 -30.61 7.75 -10.12
N ASP A 642 -30.73 7.78 -8.78
CA ASP A 642 -30.71 9.00 -7.96
C ASP A 642 -29.30 9.30 -7.38
N GLY A 643 -28.28 8.54 -7.76
CA GLY A 643 -26.88 8.69 -7.33
C GLY A 643 -26.52 7.97 -6.04
N ARG A 644 -27.46 7.27 -5.38
CA ARG A 644 -27.18 6.51 -4.15
C ARG A 644 -26.42 5.21 -4.46
N LEU A 645 -25.34 4.92 -3.73
CA LEU A 645 -24.63 3.64 -3.86
C LEU A 645 -25.54 2.45 -3.46
N LEU A 646 -25.55 1.43 -4.31
CA LEU A 646 -26.29 0.18 -4.11
C LEU A 646 -25.36 -0.96 -3.70
N ASP A 647 -24.23 -1.11 -4.39
CA ASP A 647 -23.21 -2.12 -4.12
C ASP A 647 -21.85 -1.70 -4.69
N PHE A 648 -20.78 -2.32 -4.20
CA PHE A 648 -19.44 -2.12 -4.75
C PHE A 648 -18.60 -3.40 -4.58
N LEU A 649 -17.57 -3.51 -5.40
CA LEU A 649 -16.54 -4.53 -5.33
C LEU A 649 -15.18 -3.85 -5.46
N SER A 650 -14.20 -4.26 -4.65
CA SER A 650 -12.78 -4.06 -4.95
C SER A 650 -12.17 -5.43 -5.18
N PHE A 651 -11.46 -5.62 -6.29
CA PHE A 651 -10.85 -6.89 -6.65
C PHE A 651 -9.36 -6.70 -6.99
N GLY A 652 -8.55 -7.72 -6.68
CA GLY A 652 -7.12 -7.72 -6.99
C GLY A 652 -6.81 -8.27 -8.40
N PRO A 653 -5.53 -8.49 -8.72
CA PRO A 653 -5.12 -9.02 -10.01
C PRO A 653 -5.84 -10.32 -10.38
N GLN A 654 -6.34 -10.44 -11.61
CA GLN A 654 -6.99 -11.64 -12.13
C GLN A 654 -6.12 -12.35 -13.18
N GLY A 655 -6.02 -13.67 -13.03
CA GLY A 655 -5.56 -14.55 -14.09
C GLY A 655 -6.59 -14.65 -15.20
N ASP A 656 -6.17 -15.15 -16.35
CA ASP A 656 -7.10 -15.38 -17.46
C ASP A 656 -8.17 -16.39 -17.05
N ASP A 657 -9.43 -16.07 -17.35
CA ASP A 657 -10.63 -16.86 -17.03
C ASP A 657 -10.84 -17.11 -15.52
N ILE A 658 -10.29 -16.26 -14.66
CA ILE A 658 -10.56 -16.23 -13.21
C ILE A 658 -11.43 -15.02 -12.91
N SER A 659 -12.56 -15.24 -12.26
CA SER A 659 -13.45 -14.15 -11.83
C SER A 659 -13.38 -13.93 -10.32
N THR A 660 -13.81 -12.75 -9.89
CA THR A 660 -14.09 -12.43 -8.48
C THR A 660 -15.60 -12.36 -8.32
N GLY A 661 -16.16 -13.19 -7.45
CA GLY A 661 -17.61 -13.29 -7.27
C GLY A 661 -18.00 -13.55 -5.83
N ARG A 662 -19.30 -13.41 -5.55
CA ARG A 662 -19.86 -13.69 -4.24
C ARG A 662 -19.98 -15.19 -4.02
N LEU A 663 -19.61 -15.68 -2.83
CA LEU A 663 -19.73 -17.11 -2.53
C LEU A 663 -21.20 -17.58 -2.45
N PHE A 664 -22.10 -16.68 -2.10
CA PHE A 664 -23.55 -16.91 -2.10
C PHE A 664 -24.21 -15.74 -2.82
N GLU A 665 -25.28 -16.00 -3.58
CA GLU A 665 -25.91 -15.00 -4.44
C GLU A 665 -26.16 -13.68 -3.70
N GLY A 666 -25.58 -12.59 -4.22
CA GLY A 666 -25.74 -11.25 -3.65
C GLY A 666 -25.35 -11.07 -2.18
N GLN A 667 -24.66 -12.04 -1.56
CA GLN A 667 -24.19 -12.00 -0.18
C GLN A 667 -22.66 -12.06 -0.09
N ARG A 668 -22.11 -11.60 1.03
CA ARG A 668 -20.68 -11.77 1.34
C ARG A 668 -20.43 -13.19 1.89
N PRO A 669 -19.18 -13.70 1.81
CA PRO A 669 -17.95 -13.02 1.37
C PRO A 669 -17.74 -13.05 -0.16
N TRP A 670 -16.78 -12.24 -0.61
CA TRP A 670 -16.21 -12.30 -1.97
C TRP A 670 -15.15 -13.40 -2.03
N VAL A 671 -15.04 -14.05 -3.18
CA VAL A 671 -14.09 -15.14 -3.46
C VAL A 671 -13.62 -15.04 -4.91
N THR A 672 -12.51 -15.69 -5.22
CA THR A 672 -12.11 -15.92 -6.61
C THR A 672 -12.64 -17.26 -7.09
N TYR A 673 -13.16 -17.33 -8.32
CA TYR A 673 -13.61 -18.56 -8.96
C TYR A 673 -12.65 -18.95 -10.08
N ALA A 674 -12.08 -20.15 -9.96
CA ALA A 674 -11.34 -20.77 -11.07
C ALA A 674 -12.27 -21.32 -12.17
N ASN A 675 -13.56 -21.43 -11.87
CA ASN A 675 -14.61 -21.79 -12.84
C ASN A 675 -15.74 -20.77 -12.69
N PRO A 676 -15.67 -19.66 -13.44
CA PRO A 676 -16.65 -18.57 -13.40
C PRO A 676 -18.07 -19.03 -13.73
N THR A 677 -19.07 -18.32 -13.20
CA THR A 677 -20.50 -18.70 -13.29
C THR A 677 -21.38 -17.65 -13.98
N PRO A 678 -20.99 -17.11 -15.16
CA PRO A 678 -21.78 -16.08 -15.82
C PRO A 678 -23.19 -16.60 -16.13
N ILE A 679 -24.19 -15.75 -15.92
CA ILE A 679 -25.63 -15.96 -16.09
C ILE A 679 -26.19 -17.20 -15.37
N ALA A 680 -25.44 -17.73 -14.41
CA ALA A 680 -25.77 -18.91 -13.65
C ALA A 680 -25.65 -18.62 -12.15
N SER A 681 -26.14 -19.55 -11.32
CA SER A 681 -25.95 -19.39 -9.90
C SER A 681 -24.51 -19.73 -9.49
N ASN A 682 -23.90 -18.85 -8.71
CA ASN A 682 -22.67 -19.07 -7.95
C ASN A 682 -22.85 -20.23 -6.96
N GLU A 683 -24.09 -20.53 -6.54
CA GLU A 683 -24.41 -21.66 -5.67
C GLU A 683 -24.48 -22.99 -6.44
N GLN A 684 -23.66 -23.96 -6.01
CA GLN A 684 -23.78 -25.31 -6.52
C GLN A 684 -24.90 -26.10 -5.82
N ASN A 685 -25.76 -26.70 -6.65
CA ASN A 685 -26.81 -27.61 -6.18
C ASN A 685 -26.24 -28.88 -5.53
N CYS A 686 -25.13 -29.42 -6.06
CA CYS A 686 -24.38 -30.55 -5.52
C CYS A 686 -23.02 -30.70 -6.23
N GLY A 687 -22.07 -31.46 -5.65
CA GLY A 687 -20.75 -31.69 -6.25
C GLY A 687 -19.62 -30.90 -5.59
N TYR A 688 -18.64 -30.44 -6.37
CA TYR A 688 -17.51 -29.66 -5.89
C TYR A 688 -17.52 -28.24 -6.44
N ARG A 689 -17.42 -27.25 -5.55
CA ARG A 689 -17.25 -25.85 -5.89
C ARG A 689 -15.90 -25.36 -5.35
N SER A 690 -14.99 -25.04 -6.26
CA SER A 690 -13.67 -24.49 -5.91
C SER A 690 -13.74 -22.97 -5.85
N PHE A 691 -13.18 -22.38 -4.80
CA PHE A 691 -13.11 -20.93 -4.63
C PHE A 691 -11.86 -20.54 -3.85
N GLY A 692 -11.28 -19.39 -4.16
CA GLY A 692 -10.05 -18.87 -3.56
C GLY A 692 -10.28 -17.61 -2.73
N PRO A 693 -9.20 -17.09 -2.11
CA PRO A 693 -9.22 -15.79 -1.44
C PRO A 693 -9.57 -14.67 -2.43
N PRO A 694 -10.13 -13.54 -1.96
CA PRO A 694 -10.38 -12.37 -2.81
C PRO A 694 -9.13 -11.88 -3.57
N ASN A 695 -7.95 -11.99 -2.94
CA ASN A 695 -6.67 -11.76 -3.61
C ASN A 695 -6.07 -13.12 -4.03
N PRO A 696 -6.07 -13.47 -5.33
CA PRO A 696 -5.62 -14.78 -5.78
C PRO A 696 -4.11 -15.01 -5.58
N LEU A 697 -3.30 -13.95 -5.42
CA LEU A 697 -1.87 -14.09 -5.09
C LEU A 697 -1.62 -14.72 -3.71
N GLN A 698 -2.64 -14.79 -2.85
CA GLN A 698 -2.54 -15.44 -1.54
C GLN A 698 -2.69 -16.96 -1.58
N ALA A 699 -3.14 -17.54 -2.70
CA ALA A 699 -3.19 -18.99 -2.88
C ALA A 699 -1.98 -19.47 -3.68
N ASN A 700 -1.07 -20.20 -3.03
CA ASN A 700 0.22 -20.59 -3.65
C ASN A 700 0.16 -21.93 -4.41
N PHE A 701 -0.87 -22.74 -4.17
CA PHE A 701 -1.08 -24.04 -4.81
C PHE A 701 -2.58 -24.38 -4.87
N SER A 702 -2.99 -25.38 -5.67
CA SER A 702 -4.42 -25.69 -5.88
C SER A 702 -4.89 -26.89 -5.08
N LEU A 703 -6.19 -26.91 -4.74
CA LEU A 703 -6.93 -28.04 -4.21
C LEU A 703 -8.15 -28.29 -5.11
N GLU A 704 -8.28 -29.52 -5.59
CA GLU A 704 -9.35 -29.94 -6.50
C GLU A 704 -10.10 -31.16 -5.97
N GLY A 705 -11.42 -31.14 -6.08
CA GLY A 705 -12.27 -32.30 -5.78
C GLY A 705 -12.60 -33.13 -7.02
N GLN A 706 -12.48 -34.45 -6.92
CA GLN A 706 -12.81 -35.40 -7.99
C GLN A 706 -13.54 -36.64 -7.46
N GLY A 707 -14.36 -37.26 -8.31
CA GLY A 707 -15.13 -38.47 -7.97
C GLY A 707 -16.57 -38.18 -7.57
N GLN A 708 -17.35 -39.23 -7.27
CA GLN A 708 -18.75 -39.08 -6.89
C GLN A 708 -18.90 -38.58 -5.45
N THR A 709 -19.85 -37.68 -5.22
CA THR A 709 -20.17 -37.15 -3.89
C THR A 709 -21.50 -37.68 -3.34
N SER A 710 -21.92 -38.90 -3.69
CA SER A 710 -23.17 -39.50 -3.19
C SER A 710 -22.94 -40.36 -1.93
N PRO A 711 -23.96 -40.62 -1.09
CA PRO A 711 -23.80 -41.49 0.07
C PRO A 711 -23.27 -42.88 -0.31
N GLY A 712 -22.20 -43.32 0.35
CA GLY A 712 -21.53 -44.59 0.09
C GLY A 712 -20.39 -44.54 -0.94
N SER A 713 -20.09 -43.37 -1.52
CA SER A 713 -19.01 -43.20 -2.50
C SER A 713 -17.67 -42.78 -1.88
N THR A 714 -16.64 -42.73 -2.73
CA THR A 714 -15.33 -42.17 -2.41
C THR A 714 -15.10 -40.91 -3.24
N SER A 715 -14.67 -39.84 -2.55
CA SER A 715 -14.26 -38.56 -3.10
C SER A 715 -12.75 -38.38 -2.89
N ASN A 716 -12.07 -37.81 -3.87
CA ASN A 716 -10.64 -37.48 -3.78
C ASN A 716 -10.48 -35.96 -3.77
N LEU A 717 -9.67 -35.45 -2.84
CA LEU A 717 -9.22 -34.07 -2.80
C LEU A 717 -7.73 -34.07 -3.13
N SER A 718 -7.33 -33.47 -4.24
CA SER A 718 -5.95 -33.46 -4.73
C SER A 718 -5.36 -32.08 -4.60
N ALA A 719 -4.32 -31.94 -3.78
CA ALA A 719 -3.51 -30.73 -3.72
C ALA A 719 -2.39 -30.81 -4.75
N ASN A 720 -2.27 -29.81 -5.63
CA ASN A 720 -1.31 -29.80 -6.75
C ASN A 720 -0.47 -28.52 -6.74
N GLY A 721 0.78 -28.60 -7.24
CA GLY A 721 1.70 -27.47 -7.31
C GLY A 721 2.60 -27.33 -6.08
N LEU A 722 2.76 -28.39 -5.31
CA LEU A 722 3.60 -28.42 -4.11
C LEU A 722 5.06 -28.76 -4.44
N LEU A 723 5.97 -28.45 -3.51
CA LEU A 723 7.32 -28.99 -3.56
C LEU A 723 7.28 -30.51 -3.26
N PRO A 724 7.95 -31.35 -4.05
CA PRO A 724 8.04 -32.79 -3.79
C PRO A 724 8.57 -33.08 -2.38
N GLY A 725 7.88 -33.95 -1.64
CA GLY A 725 8.25 -34.32 -0.27
C GLY A 725 7.74 -33.39 0.84
N SER A 726 7.10 -32.27 0.51
CA SER A 726 6.49 -31.40 1.53
C SER A 726 5.37 -32.10 2.30
N GLN A 727 5.25 -31.79 3.59
CA GLN A 727 4.11 -32.22 4.40
C GLN A 727 2.93 -31.27 4.16
N VAL A 728 1.77 -31.84 3.87
CA VAL A 728 0.55 -31.14 3.54
C VAL A 728 -0.53 -31.57 4.53
N THR A 729 -1.24 -30.60 5.10
CA THR A 729 -2.37 -30.86 6.00
C THR A 729 -3.64 -30.32 5.38
N LEU A 730 -4.63 -31.20 5.18
CA LEU A 730 -6.00 -30.85 4.84
C LEU A 730 -6.79 -30.56 6.12
N VAL A 731 -7.49 -29.43 6.16
CA VAL A 731 -8.48 -29.09 7.18
C VAL A 731 -9.88 -29.23 6.60
N VAL A 732 -10.81 -29.76 7.39
CA VAL A 732 -12.21 -29.96 6.99
C VAL A 732 -13.14 -29.32 8.01
N SER A 733 -14.12 -28.53 7.56
CA SER A 733 -15.15 -27.91 8.41
C SER A 733 -16.57 -28.09 7.84
N ARG A 734 -17.56 -27.84 8.70
CA ARG A 734 -18.99 -27.71 8.37
C ARG A 734 -19.45 -26.25 8.30
N ASN A 735 -18.56 -25.31 8.58
CA ASN A 735 -18.83 -23.89 8.45
C ASN A 735 -17.81 -23.33 7.46
N TYR A 736 -18.29 -22.43 6.61
CA TYR A 736 -17.43 -21.48 5.93
C TYR A 736 -17.31 -20.24 6.80
N SER A 737 -16.12 -19.66 6.87
CA SER A 737 -15.95 -18.27 7.29
C SER A 737 -14.67 -17.80 6.64
N ILE A 738 -14.80 -16.89 5.69
CA ILE A 738 -13.66 -16.15 5.18
C ILE A 738 -13.41 -15.08 6.21
N LEU A 739 -12.40 -15.32 7.05
CA LEU A 739 -11.92 -14.32 7.96
C LEU A 739 -10.66 -13.77 7.32
N ASP A 740 -10.80 -12.62 6.67
CA ASP A 740 -9.67 -11.92 6.09
C ASP A 740 -8.63 -11.70 7.21
N ASN A 741 -7.37 -12.06 6.94
CA ASN A 741 -6.22 -11.73 7.78
C ASN A 741 -6.18 -12.32 9.21
N LEU A 742 -6.80 -13.47 9.50
CA LEU A 742 -6.66 -14.10 10.83
C LEU A 742 -5.22 -14.48 11.21
N PHE A 743 -4.34 -14.67 10.24
CA PHE A 743 -2.94 -15.00 10.50
C PHE A 743 -2.02 -14.11 9.66
N PRO A 744 -0.98 -13.50 10.25
CA PRO A 744 -0.04 -12.65 9.53
C PRO A 744 0.79 -13.40 8.46
N GLU A 745 0.73 -14.74 8.41
CA GLU A 745 1.58 -15.57 7.54
C GLU A 745 0.82 -16.46 6.53
N ILE A 746 -0.52 -16.64 6.66
CA ILE A 746 -1.31 -17.52 5.78
C ILE A 746 -2.79 -17.14 5.78
N THR A 747 -3.45 -17.14 4.61
CA THR A 747 -4.91 -16.92 4.52
C THR A 747 -5.67 -18.25 4.58
N LEU A 748 -6.32 -18.51 5.72
CA LEU A 748 -7.29 -19.61 5.85
C LEU A 748 -8.71 -19.12 5.52
N LEU A 749 -9.38 -19.82 4.62
CA LEU A 749 -10.77 -19.55 4.19
C LEU A 749 -11.79 -20.38 5.00
N ILE A 750 -11.31 -21.03 6.06
CA ILE A 750 -12.08 -21.87 6.97
C ILE A 750 -11.75 -21.41 8.39
N ASP A 751 -12.79 -21.22 9.21
CA ASP A 751 -12.61 -20.86 10.63
C ASP A 751 -11.82 -21.97 11.37
N PRO A 752 -10.61 -21.65 11.87
CA PRO A 752 -9.77 -22.62 12.56
C PRO A 752 -10.42 -23.16 13.85
N THR A 753 -11.32 -22.40 14.47
CA THR A 753 -12.05 -22.81 15.68
C THR A 753 -13.20 -23.79 15.40
N LYS A 754 -13.58 -23.96 14.13
CA LYS A 754 -14.67 -24.83 13.67
C LYS A 754 -14.18 -26.03 12.86
N ILE A 755 -12.88 -26.32 12.89
CA ILE A 755 -12.32 -27.49 12.23
C ILE A 755 -12.94 -28.74 12.85
N LEU A 756 -13.49 -29.61 11.99
CA LEU A 756 -14.01 -30.91 12.41
C LEU A 756 -12.87 -31.91 12.62
N PHE A 757 -11.96 -31.99 11.66
CA PHE A 757 -10.78 -32.84 11.70
C PHE A 757 -9.74 -32.39 10.66
N THR A 758 -8.52 -32.94 10.78
CA THR A 758 -7.44 -32.74 9.83
C THR A 758 -6.92 -34.08 9.30
N MET A 759 -6.31 -34.05 8.10
CA MET A 759 -5.61 -35.19 7.51
C MET A 759 -4.28 -34.71 6.96
N SER A 760 -3.20 -35.46 7.17
CA SER A 760 -1.87 -35.10 6.65
C SER A 760 -1.34 -36.13 5.66
N LYS A 761 -0.67 -35.65 4.62
CA LYS A 761 -0.06 -36.43 3.54
C LYS A 761 1.24 -35.77 3.09
N THR A 762 2.16 -36.57 2.59
CA THR A 762 3.39 -36.08 1.96
C THR A 762 3.17 -35.95 0.45
N ALA A 763 3.58 -34.83 -0.13
CA ALA A 763 3.54 -34.60 -1.57
C ALA A 763 4.47 -35.59 -2.30
N ASP A 764 3.99 -36.15 -3.41
CA ASP A 764 4.74 -37.10 -4.22
C ASP A 764 5.82 -36.43 -5.10
N GLY A 765 6.49 -37.21 -5.94
CA GLY A 765 7.55 -36.73 -6.84
C GLY A 765 7.09 -35.69 -7.87
N ASN A 766 5.78 -35.54 -8.09
CA ASN A 766 5.19 -34.57 -9.00
C ASN A 766 4.63 -33.35 -8.24
N GLY A 767 4.82 -33.26 -6.92
CA GLY A 767 4.25 -32.18 -6.12
C GLY A 767 2.74 -32.33 -5.90
N GLN A 768 2.22 -33.55 -5.89
CA GLN A 768 0.80 -33.84 -5.64
C GLN A 768 0.58 -34.55 -4.30
N ALA A 769 -0.44 -34.15 -3.55
CA ALA A 769 -0.92 -34.85 -2.37
C ALA A 769 -2.43 -35.16 -2.49
N VAL A 770 -2.78 -36.45 -2.53
CA VAL A 770 -4.19 -36.91 -2.65
C VAL A 770 -4.73 -37.37 -1.31
N PHE A 771 -5.83 -36.77 -0.89
CA PHE A 771 -6.64 -37.11 0.28
C PHE A 771 -7.90 -37.86 -0.14
N ILE A 772 -8.20 -38.96 0.54
CA ILE A 772 -9.34 -39.82 0.22
C ILE A 772 -10.44 -39.60 1.27
N ALA A 773 -11.59 -39.08 0.84
CA ALA A 773 -12.78 -38.88 1.65
C ALA A 773 -13.81 -39.98 1.37
N ASN A 774 -14.05 -40.85 2.35
CA ASN A 774 -15.09 -41.88 2.26
C ASN A 774 -16.41 -41.31 2.78
N LEU A 775 -17.37 -41.10 1.88
CA LEU A 775 -18.69 -40.59 2.23
C LEU A 775 -19.55 -41.77 2.70
N ASN A 776 -19.66 -42.00 4.00
CA ASN A 776 -20.50 -43.08 4.53
C ASN A 776 -21.96 -42.94 4.02
N SER A 777 -22.60 -44.06 3.71
CA SER A 777 -24.03 -44.20 3.42
C SER A 777 -24.99 -43.47 4.39
N SER A 778 -24.56 -43.17 5.63
CA SER A 778 -25.34 -42.40 6.59
C SER A 778 -25.26 -40.88 6.44
N ILE A 779 -24.41 -40.35 5.55
CA ILE A 779 -24.30 -38.91 5.32
C ILE A 779 -25.53 -38.43 4.54
N PRO A 780 -26.27 -37.42 5.02
CA PRO A 780 -27.45 -36.92 4.33
C PRO A 780 -27.10 -36.28 2.97
N VAL A 781 -27.99 -36.47 1.99
CA VAL A 781 -27.98 -35.68 0.74
C VAL A 781 -28.10 -34.20 1.08
N GLY A 782 -27.30 -33.37 0.42
CA GLY A 782 -27.20 -31.93 0.68
C GLY A 782 -26.29 -31.54 1.85
N ALA A 783 -25.66 -32.50 2.54
CA ALA A 783 -24.62 -32.16 3.52
C ALA A 783 -23.44 -31.48 2.82
N GLU A 784 -22.89 -30.44 3.45
CA GLU A 784 -21.79 -29.64 2.92
C GLU A 784 -20.56 -29.72 3.82
N PHE A 785 -19.40 -29.75 3.18
CA PHE A 785 -18.10 -29.74 3.82
C PHE A 785 -17.20 -28.75 3.09
N TRP A 786 -16.41 -27.98 3.82
CA TRP A 786 -15.42 -27.07 3.28
C TRP A 786 -14.04 -27.61 3.59
N CYS A 787 -13.19 -27.67 2.56
CA CYS A 787 -11.90 -28.30 2.59
C CYS A 787 -10.83 -27.33 2.09
N GLN A 788 -9.74 -27.18 2.83
CA GLN A 788 -8.58 -26.40 2.42
C GLN A 788 -7.30 -27.15 2.84
N ALA A 789 -6.23 -27.05 2.07
CA ALA A 789 -4.93 -27.61 2.40
C ALA A 789 -3.92 -26.50 2.73
N TYR A 790 -2.98 -26.79 3.62
CA TYR A 790 -1.82 -25.94 3.84
C TYR A 790 -0.54 -26.78 3.92
N SER A 791 0.60 -26.15 3.58
CA SER A 791 1.91 -26.80 3.57
C SER A 791 3.02 -25.80 3.91
N GLU A 792 4.12 -26.29 4.45
CA GLU A 792 5.34 -25.51 4.64
C GLU A 792 6.10 -25.41 3.31
N ILE A 793 6.35 -24.19 2.87
CA ILE A 793 7.18 -23.85 1.72
C ILE A 793 8.58 -23.39 2.21
N SER A 794 9.53 -23.21 1.29
CA SER A 794 10.92 -22.85 1.62
C SER A 794 11.02 -21.68 2.62
N ASN A 795 12.01 -21.72 3.52
CA ASN A 795 12.26 -20.73 4.58
C ASN A 795 11.21 -20.71 5.72
N ASN A 796 10.66 -21.88 6.09
CA ASN A 796 9.67 -22.04 7.17
C ASN A 796 8.41 -21.18 7.02
N LYS A 797 8.06 -20.77 5.79
CA LYS A 797 6.81 -20.04 5.53
C LYS A 797 5.68 -21.04 5.28
N LEU A 798 4.49 -20.74 5.79
CA LEU A 798 3.30 -21.52 5.49
C LEU A 798 2.62 -20.98 4.22
N ALA A 799 1.99 -21.88 3.46
CA ALA A 799 1.16 -21.55 2.31
C ALA A 799 -0.15 -22.32 2.36
N ALA A 800 -1.25 -21.71 1.87
CA ALA A 800 -2.57 -22.33 1.76
C ALA A 800 -2.98 -22.54 0.30
N SER A 801 -3.82 -23.54 0.06
CA SER A 801 -4.54 -23.72 -1.19
C SER A 801 -5.78 -22.84 -1.28
N ASN A 802 -6.43 -22.81 -2.45
CA ASN A 802 -7.86 -22.49 -2.53
C ASN A 802 -8.71 -23.45 -1.68
N CYS A 803 -9.96 -23.09 -1.43
CA CYS A 803 -10.94 -23.93 -0.76
C CYS A 803 -11.77 -24.71 -1.79
N VAL A 804 -12.26 -25.88 -1.37
CA VAL A 804 -13.24 -26.68 -2.11
C VAL A 804 -14.42 -26.96 -1.19
N GLN A 805 -15.60 -26.49 -1.57
CA GLN A 805 -16.84 -26.97 -0.99
C GLN A 805 -17.21 -28.30 -1.65
N LEU A 806 -17.50 -29.31 -0.84
CA LEU A 806 -18.06 -30.59 -1.24
C LEU A 806 -19.50 -30.66 -0.74
N LYS A 807 -20.46 -30.76 -1.66
CA LYS A 807 -21.89 -30.94 -1.38
C LYS A 807 -22.35 -32.33 -1.82
N VAL A 808 -22.97 -33.05 -0.90
CA VAL A 808 -23.37 -34.46 -1.10
C VAL A 808 -24.54 -34.54 -2.07
N CYS A 809 -24.32 -35.23 -3.19
CA CYS A 809 -25.30 -35.47 -4.25
C CYS A 809 -26.36 -36.50 -3.84
N PRO A 810 -27.54 -36.48 -4.48
CA PRO A 810 -28.51 -37.57 -4.42
C PRO A 810 -27.94 -38.95 -4.78
#